data_AF-A0AAR2KML8-F1
#
_entry.id   AF-A0AAR2KML8-F1
#
_cell.length_a   1.000
_cell.length_b   1.000
_cell.length_c   1.000
_cell.angle_alpha   90.00
_cell.angle_beta   90.00
_cell.angle_gamma   90.00
#
_symmetry.space_group_name_H-M   'P 1'
#
loop_
_entity.id
_entity.type
_entity.pdbx_description
1 polymer ?
#
loop_
_entity_poly.entity_id
_entity_poly.type
_entity_poly.pdbx_seq_one_letter_code
_entity_poly.pdbx_strand_id
1 'polypeptide(L)'
;MSVVGFDVGFMNCYIAVARAGGIETVANEYSDRCTPACVSFGPRNRSIGAAAKSQVVTNSQNTVQGFKRFHGRAFSDPFVQGMKSSLVYELSQMPTGTTGIKVTYMEEEKVFSIEQVTAMLLTKLKETAESALKKPVADCVISVPCYYTDAERRSVLDAAQIAGLNCLRLMNETTAVALAYGIYKQDLPAPEEKPRTVAFVDVGHSGYQVSVCAFNKGKLKVLATAFDPHLGGKDFDEVLVNHFCEEFGKKYKLDVKSKPRALVRLYQECEKLKKLMSANSSDLPLNIECFMNDIDVTGKLNRGQFEEMCVDILARVEPPLRSIMEQANLKSEDIYAVEIVGGASRIPAVKERISKFFGKELSMTLNADEAVARGCALQCAILSPAFKVREFSITDVVPYPISLKWNSAAEDGVSDCEVFPKNHAAPFSKVLTFYRKEPFSLEAYYNNPKELLYPDPTIGQYMIQKVVPQATGESSKVKVKVRINIHGIFSVSSASLVEMQKSEEGEEPMDTDDLQWNFPPLNGKQEKKSDQPPQAKKPKVKTKVLDLPIENNPQWQLAIEMLNLFVENEGKMIMQDKLEKERNDAKNNVEEYVYDMRDKLHGMFEKFITESDRDTFSLKLEDTENWLYEDGEDQPKQVYIDRLTELKKLGQPVQDRYTESEERPKAFEDLGKQLQQYMKIVEAFKIKEEQYDHLDEVEVQKVDKMVSDVMIWMNSKMNQQSKQSLNVDPVVKAAEITAKTRELFSACNPIVTKPKPKVELPKDDKPAEQNGPVNGQENTEAEAGDNGKAPADGAEATDSKPDMDLD
;
A
#
# COMPACT_ATOMS: atom_id res chain seq x y z
N MET A 1 10.58 3.73 -6.86
CA MET A 1 9.76 2.61 -6.37
C MET A 1 9.15 3.00 -5.05
N SER A 2 7.85 2.87 -4.92
CA SER A 2 7.09 2.93 -3.67
C SER A 2 7.00 1.51 -3.09
N VAL A 3 6.79 1.39 -1.78
CA VAL A 3 6.66 0.09 -1.11
C VAL A 3 5.29 0.06 -0.46
N VAL A 4 4.43 -0.82 -0.96
CA VAL A 4 3.02 -0.92 -0.55
C VAL A 4 2.60 -2.38 -0.41
N GLY A 5 1.97 -2.68 0.73
CA GLY A 5 1.29 -3.94 0.99
C GLY A 5 -0.21 -3.73 1.09
N PHE A 6 -0.98 -4.48 0.32
CA PHE A 6 -2.44 -4.51 0.39
C PHE A 6 -2.89 -5.81 1.04
N ASP A 7 -3.57 -5.70 2.18
CA ASP A 7 -4.47 -6.76 2.60
C ASP A 7 -5.84 -6.54 1.99
N VAL A 8 -6.29 -7.46 1.13
CA VAL A 8 -7.57 -7.37 0.41
C VAL A 8 -8.57 -8.32 1.07
N GLY A 9 -9.01 -8.01 2.29
CA GLY A 9 -9.97 -8.82 3.04
C GLY A 9 -11.38 -8.84 2.41
N PHE A 10 -12.22 -9.78 2.82
CA PHE A 10 -13.57 -9.98 2.24
C PHE A 10 -14.55 -8.84 2.53
N MET A 11 -14.41 -8.16 3.68
CA MET A 11 -15.29 -7.08 4.14
C MET A 11 -14.56 -5.74 4.28
N ASN A 12 -13.30 -5.77 4.73
CA ASN A 12 -12.45 -4.59 4.87
C ASN A 12 -11.05 -4.95 4.35
N CYS A 13 -10.36 -3.95 3.81
CA CYS A 13 -8.99 -4.01 3.34
C CYS A 13 -8.11 -3.11 4.21
N TYR A 14 -6.83 -3.46 4.33
CA TYR A 14 -5.83 -2.66 5.04
C TYR A 14 -4.65 -2.37 4.13
N ILE A 15 -4.06 -1.19 4.28
CA ILE A 15 -2.96 -0.71 3.44
C ILE A 15 -1.78 -0.41 4.35
N ALA A 16 -0.61 -0.96 4.05
CA ALA A 16 0.64 -0.61 4.72
C ALA A 16 1.68 -0.10 3.73
N VAL A 17 2.52 0.83 4.18
CA VAL A 17 3.57 1.47 3.38
C VAL A 17 4.88 1.57 4.16
N ALA A 18 6.00 1.74 3.45
CA ALA A 18 7.27 2.10 4.08
C ALA A 18 7.38 3.62 4.30
N ARG A 19 7.56 4.04 5.55
CA ARG A 19 7.81 5.44 5.94
C ARG A 19 8.80 5.49 7.11
N ALA A 20 9.65 6.52 7.15
CA ALA A 20 10.58 6.81 8.25
C ALA A 20 11.47 5.62 8.72
N GLY A 21 11.81 4.69 7.82
CA GLY A 21 12.60 3.50 8.13
C GLY A 21 11.80 2.32 8.72
N GLY A 22 10.49 2.46 8.92
CA GLY A 22 9.58 1.42 9.37
C GLY A 22 8.47 1.09 8.36
N ILE A 23 7.57 0.20 8.76
CA ILE A 23 6.32 -0.11 8.05
C ILE A 23 5.15 0.33 8.92
N GLU A 24 4.24 1.12 8.35
CA GLU A 24 3.04 1.64 9.01
C GLU A 24 1.79 1.38 8.16
N THR A 25 0.63 1.25 8.80
CA THR A 25 -0.67 1.23 8.10
C THR A 25 -1.23 2.62 7.94
N VAL A 26 -1.71 2.94 6.74
CA VAL A 26 -2.24 4.27 6.40
C VAL A 26 -3.76 4.33 6.60
N ALA A 27 -4.26 5.53 6.86
CA ALA A 27 -5.69 5.80 6.90
C ALA A 27 -6.22 6.20 5.52
N ASN A 28 -7.53 6.00 5.31
CA ASN A 28 -8.28 6.49 4.15
C ASN A 28 -8.75 7.96 4.35
N GLU A 29 -9.50 8.49 3.39
CA GLU A 29 -10.00 9.88 3.43
C GLU A 29 -10.97 10.19 4.59
N TYR A 30 -11.50 9.18 5.29
CA TYR A 30 -12.34 9.31 6.48
C TYR A 30 -11.52 9.14 7.78
N SER A 31 -10.19 9.11 7.71
CA SER A 31 -9.25 8.80 8.80
C SER A 31 -9.32 7.38 9.37
N ASP A 32 -10.14 6.48 8.80
CA ASP A 32 -10.17 5.06 9.16
C ASP A 32 -8.96 4.31 8.58
N ARG A 33 -8.34 3.42 9.38
CA ARG A 33 -7.27 2.51 8.91
C ARG A 33 -7.78 1.33 8.06
N CYS A 34 -9.10 1.15 7.98
CA CYS A 34 -9.74 0.11 7.19
C CYS A 34 -10.57 0.71 6.04
N THR A 35 -10.35 0.22 4.82
CA THR A 35 -11.16 0.60 3.65
C THR A 35 -12.11 -0.55 3.32
N PRO A 36 -13.44 -0.39 3.39
CA PRO A 36 -14.39 -1.45 3.07
C PRO A 36 -14.18 -2.07 1.68
N ALA A 37 -14.33 -3.40 1.59
CA ALA A 37 -14.28 -4.15 0.33
C ALA A 37 -15.62 -4.04 -0.41
N CYS A 38 -15.93 -2.81 -0.86
CA CYS A 38 -17.24 -2.42 -1.37
C CYS A 38 -17.10 -1.46 -2.56
N VAL A 39 -17.90 -1.69 -3.60
CA VAL A 39 -18.07 -0.80 -4.76
C VAL A 39 -19.56 -0.52 -4.93
N SER A 40 -19.93 0.71 -5.27
CA SER A 40 -21.31 1.13 -5.58
C SER A 40 -21.32 1.85 -6.92
N PHE A 41 -22.25 1.48 -7.79
CA PHE A 41 -22.41 2.07 -9.12
C PHE A 41 -23.58 3.06 -9.12
N GLY A 42 -23.30 4.31 -9.48
CA GLY A 42 -24.28 5.39 -9.55
C GLY A 42 -24.64 5.80 -10.99
N PRO A 43 -25.50 6.83 -11.14
CA PRO A 43 -25.88 7.37 -12.44
C PRO A 43 -24.79 8.21 -13.12
N ARG A 44 -23.71 8.57 -12.41
CA ARG A 44 -22.65 9.47 -12.91
C ARG A 44 -21.24 8.94 -12.74
N ASN A 45 -21.00 8.31 -11.60
CA ASN A 45 -19.71 7.85 -11.12
C ASN A 45 -19.88 6.60 -10.27
N ARG A 46 -18.75 5.99 -9.93
CA ARG A 46 -18.64 4.92 -8.94
C ARG A 46 -18.33 5.55 -7.58
N SER A 47 -18.76 4.88 -6.52
CA SER A 47 -18.29 5.10 -5.15
C SER A 47 -17.57 3.83 -4.69
N ILE A 48 -16.45 3.96 -3.98
CA ILE A 48 -15.59 2.83 -3.62
C ILE A 48 -15.14 2.99 -2.16
N GLY A 49 -15.03 1.88 -1.43
CA GLY A 49 -14.61 1.92 -0.02
C GLY A 49 -15.71 2.41 0.91
N ALA A 50 -15.38 3.36 1.78
CA ALA A 50 -16.33 3.91 2.77
C ALA A 50 -17.50 4.66 2.10
N ALA A 51 -17.25 5.37 1.00
CA ALA A 51 -18.29 6.03 0.20
C ALA A 51 -19.27 5.03 -0.45
N ALA A 52 -18.84 3.80 -0.72
CA ALA A 52 -19.75 2.72 -1.15
C ALA A 52 -20.51 2.12 0.04
N LYS A 53 -19.84 1.96 1.20
CA LYS A 53 -20.43 1.35 2.40
C LYS A 53 -21.61 2.14 2.97
N SER A 54 -21.64 3.47 2.83
CA SER A 54 -22.81 4.29 3.20
C SER A 54 -24.02 4.05 2.29
N GLN A 55 -23.82 3.60 1.05
CA GLN A 55 -24.87 3.44 0.04
C GLN A 55 -25.54 2.05 0.05
N VAL A 56 -25.04 1.09 0.84
CA VAL A 56 -25.50 -0.32 0.84
C VAL A 56 -27.00 -0.48 1.16
N VAL A 57 -27.59 0.47 1.89
CA VAL A 57 -29.03 0.45 2.26
C VAL A 57 -29.89 1.27 1.28
N THR A 58 -29.32 2.22 0.55
CA THR A 58 -30.03 3.10 -0.39
C THR A 58 -29.91 2.60 -1.83
N ASN A 59 -28.71 2.32 -2.31
CA ASN A 59 -28.38 1.80 -3.65
C ASN A 59 -28.13 0.27 -3.63
N SER A 60 -28.91 -0.47 -2.85
CA SER A 60 -28.59 -1.85 -2.44
C SER A 60 -28.39 -2.88 -3.58
N GLN A 61 -29.03 -2.68 -4.73
CA GLN A 61 -28.88 -3.57 -5.90
C GLN A 61 -27.60 -3.31 -6.71
N ASN A 62 -27.08 -2.07 -6.68
CA ASN A 62 -25.87 -1.67 -7.39
C ASN A 62 -24.67 -1.51 -6.44
N THR A 63 -24.80 -1.93 -5.18
CA THR A 63 -23.73 -1.90 -4.17
C THR A 63 -23.22 -3.32 -3.92
N VAL A 64 -22.02 -3.62 -4.41
CA VAL A 64 -21.45 -4.96 -4.44
C VAL A 64 -20.43 -5.15 -3.31
N GLN A 65 -20.54 -6.29 -2.61
CA GLN A 65 -19.73 -6.66 -1.44
C GLN A 65 -19.47 -8.18 -1.45
N GLY A 66 -18.38 -8.64 -0.83
CA GLY A 66 -18.08 -10.08 -0.70
C GLY A 66 -17.68 -10.78 -2.00
N PHE A 67 -17.54 -10.04 -3.10
CA PHE A 67 -17.19 -10.56 -4.43
C PHE A 67 -15.83 -11.27 -4.50
N LYS A 68 -14.94 -11.07 -3.51
CA LYS A 68 -13.66 -11.78 -3.35
C LYS A 68 -13.80 -13.31 -3.54
N ARG A 69 -14.91 -13.91 -3.09
CA ARG A 69 -15.15 -15.36 -3.21
C ARG A 69 -15.58 -15.85 -4.61
N PHE A 70 -15.67 -14.98 -5.61
CA PHE A 70 -16.03 -15.33 -6.99
C PHE A 70 -14.85 -15.30 -7.99
N HIS A 71 -13.64 -14.92 -7.56
CA HIS A 71 -12.43 -14.96 -8.38
C HIS A 71 -12.24 -16.33 -9.06
N GLY A 72 -11.89 -16.34 -10.35
CA GLY A 72 -11.56 -17.56 -11.09
C GLY A 72 -12.68 -18.60 -11.25
N ARG A 73 -13.94 -18.26 -10.92
CA ARG A 73 -15.06 -19.23 -10.93
C ARG A 73 -15.95 -19.10 -12.15
N ALA A 74 -16.19 -20.24 -12.81
CA ALA A 74 -17.26 -20.41 -13.78
C ALA A 74 -18.62 -20.04 -13.16
N PHE A 75 -19.50 -19.41 -13.93
CA PHE A 75 -20.85 -19.08 -13.47
C PHE A 75 -21.65 -20.33 -13.07
N SER A 76 -21.37 -21.48 -13.71
CA SER A 76 -22.00 -22.78 -13.45
C SER A 76 -21.54 -23.48 -12.17
N ASP A 77 -20.58 -22.92 -11.42
CA ASP A 77 -20.14 -23.45 -10.12
C ASP A 77 -21.35 -23.56 -9.14
N PRO A 78 -21.63 -24.73 -8.54
CA PRO A 78 -22.68 -24.90 -7.54
C PRO A 78 -22.61 -23.90 -6.38
N PHE A 79 -21.41 -23.47 -5.97
CA PHE A 79 -21.25 -22.42 -4.96
C PHE A 79 -21.79 -21.06 -5.46
N VAL A 80 -21.44 -20.67 -6.68
CA VAL A 80 -21.91 -19.43 -7.31
C VAL A 80 -23.43 -19.44 -7.47
N GLN A 81 -24.01 -20.56 -7.92
CA GLN A 81 -25.46 -20.71 -8.06
C GLN A 81 -26.19 -20.65 -6.71
N GLY A 82 -25.67 -21.32 -5.66
CA GLY A 82 -26.26 -21.27 -4.33
C GLY A 82 -26.26 -19.85 -3.73
N MET A 83 -25.15 -19.13 -3.89
CA MET A 83 -24.99 -17.77 -3.36
C MET A 83 -26.02 -16.76 -3.88
N LYS A 84 -26.55 -16.94 -5.11
CA LYS A 84 -27.56 -16.03 -5.71
C LYS A 84 -28.75 -15.73 -4.79
N SER A 85 -29.20 -16.73 -4.02
CA SER A 85 -30.32 -16.61 -3.09
C SER A 85 -30.04 -15.72 -1.85
N SER A 86 -28.77 -15.40 -1.60
CA SER A 86 -28.28 -14.66 -0.43
C SER A 86 -27.70 -13.27 -0.76
N LEU A 87 -27.68 -12.89 -2.05
CA LEU A 87 -27.15 -11.61 -2.52
C LEU A 87 -28.27 -10.63 -2.86
N VAL A 88 -27.98 -9.34 -2.75
CA VAL A 88 -28.92 -8.25 -3.11
C VAL A 88 -28.69 -7.75 -4.54
N TYR A 89 -27.49 -7.95 -5.08
CA TYR A 89 -27.11 -7.65 -6.45
C TYR A 89 -27.14 -8.90 -7.35
N GLU A 90 -27.30 -8.71 -8.66
CA GLU A 90 -27.49 -9.82 -9.60
C GLU A 90 -26.15 -10.42 -10.08
N LEU A 91 -26.04 -11.75 -10.08
CA LEU A 91 -24.94 -12.49 -10.70
C LEU A 91 -25.33 -12.95 -12.10
N SER A 92 -24.50 -12.66 -13.10
CA SER A 92 -24.71 -13.02 -14.51
C SER A 92 -23.52 -13.80 -15.08
N GLN A 93 -23.67 -14.38 -16.26
CA GLN A 93 -22.62 -15.12 -16.96
C GLN A 93 -21.87 -14.19 -17.93
N MET A 94 -20.55 -14.12 -17.80
CA MET A 94 -19.69 -13.46 -18.79
C MET A 94 -19.66 -14.28 -20.11
N PRO A 95 -19.36 -13.67 -21.27
CA PRO A 95 -19.21 -14.40 -22.53
C PRO A 95 -18.14 -15.51 -22.52
N THR A 96 -17.17 -15.44 -21.61
CA THR A 96 -16.14 -16.46 -21.35
C THR A 96 -16.64 -17.64 -20.52
N GLY A 97 -17.87 -17.58 -19.99
CA GLY A 97 -18.43 -18.55 -19.04
C GLY A 97 -18.12 -18.28 -17.57
N THR A 98 -17.26 -17.31 -17.26
CA THR A 98 -16.95 -16.89 -15.88
C THR A 98 -18.13 -16.16 -15.21
N THR A 99 -18.05 -16.04 -13.88
CA THR A 99 -19.00 -15.24 -13.09
C THR A 99 -18.79 -13.74 -13.34
N GLY A 100 -19.87 -13.02 -13.63
CA GLY A 100 -19.92 -11.56 -13.65
C GLY A 100 -20.97 -11.02 -12.69
N ILE A 101 -20.89 -9.74 -12.37
CA ILE A 101 -21.85 -9.02 -11.52
C ILE A 101 -22.56 -7.99 -12.39
N LYS A 102 -23.90 -8.03 -12.41
CA LYS A 102 -24.75 -7.12 -13.18
C LYS A 102 -25.26 -5.98 -12.29
N VAL A 103 -25.14 -4.75 -12.78
CA VAL A 103 -25.51 -3.50 -12.11
C VAL A 103 -26.01 -2.47 -13.12
N THR A 104 -26.75 -1.47 -12.68
CA THR A 104 -26.97 -0.24 -13.44
C THR A 104 -25.81 0.73 -13.19
N TYR A 105 -25.12 1.17 -14.24
CA TYR A 105 -24.02 2.14 -14.15
C TYR A 105 -24.07 3.14 -15.32
N MET A 106 -24.16 4.43 -14.98
CA MET A 106 -24.48 5.51 -15.94
C MET A 106 -25.79 5.22 -16.69
N GLU A 107 -26.84 4.90 -15.93
CA GLU A 107 -28.23 4.62 -16.38
C GLU A 107 -28.41 3.39 -17.29
N GLU A 108 -27.32 2.75 -17.73
CA GLU A 108 -27.30 1.53 -18.55
C GLU A 108 -27.05 0.27 -17.68
N GLU A 109 -27.65 -0.88 -18.04
CA GLU A 109 -27.28 -2.18 -17.45
C GLU A 109 -25.90 -2.63 -17.96
N LYS A 110 -24.98 -2.97 -17.04
CA LYS A 110 -23.63 -3.45 -17.36
C LYS A 110 -23.28 -4.67 -16.51
N VAL A 111 -22.51 -5.59 -17.11
CA VAL A 111 -21.96 -6.76 -16.42
C VAL A 111 -20.45 -6.59 -16.32
N PHE A 112 -19.93 -6.56 -15.10
CA PHE A 112 -18.49 -6.48 -14.83
C PHE A 112 -17.97 -7.85 -14.37
N SER A 113 -16.76 -8.22 -14.80
CA SER A 113 -16.09 -9.41 -14.28
C SER A 113 -15.61 -9.20 -12.84
N ILE A 114 -15.31 -10.28 -12.12
CA ILE A 114 -14.79 -10.19 -10.74
C ILE A 114 -13.41 -9.53 -10.72
N GLU A 115 -12.61 -9.74 -11.76
CA GLU A 115 -11.32 -9.07 -11.98
C GLU A 115 -11.54 -7.55 -12.10
N GLN A 116 -12.51 -7.10 -12.90
CA GLN A 116 -12.85 -5.68 -13.05
C GLN A 116 -13.32 -5.06 -11.72
N VAL A 117 -14.29 -5.68 -11.02
CA VAL A 117 -14.80 -5.16 -9.74
C VAL A 117 -13.70 -5.09 -8.67
N THR A 118 -12.81 -6.08 -8.65
CA THR A 118 -11.64 -6.08 -7.75
C THR A 118 -10.60 -5.05 -8.15
N ALA A 119 -10.42 -4.78 -9.46
CA ALA A 119 -9.57 -3.71 -9.93
C ALA A 119 -10.05 -2.34 -9.44
N MET A 120 -11.35 -2.05 -9.45
CA MET A 120 -11.90 -0.79 -8.91
C MET A 120 -11.53 -0.62 -7.42
N LEU A 121 -11.64 -1.69 -6.63
CA LEU A 121 -11.20 -1.69 -5.24
C LEU A 121 -9.69 -1.46 -5.11
N LEU A 122 -8.86 -2.13 -5.92
CA LEU A 122 -7.42 -1.94 -5.95
C LEU A 122 -7.00 -0.53 -6.39
N THR A 123 -7.70 0.08 -7.36
CA THR A 123 -7.57 1.50 -7.74
C THR A 123 -7.75 2.38 -6.50
N LYS A 124 -8.80 2.17 -5.71
CA LYS A 124 -9.06 2.95 -4.48
C LYS A 124 -8.00 2.72 -3.39
N LEU A 125 -7.48 1.51 -3.23
CA LEU A 125 -6.38 1.24 -2.30
C LEU A 125 -5.07 1.91 -2.78
N LYS A 126 -4.82 1.93 -4.09
CA LYS A 126 -3.71 2.65 -4.73
C LYS A 126 -3.82 4.16 -4.53
N GLU A 127 -4.95 4.79 -4.84
CA GLU A 127 -5.21 6.23 -4.56
C GLU A 127 -4.94 6.60 -3.10
N THR A 128 -5.33 5.73 -2.17
CA THR A 128 -5.13 5.93 -0.73
C THR A 128 -3.64 5.85 -0.37
N ALA A 129 -2.91 4.86 -0.91
CA ALA A 129 -1.47 4.73 -0.73
C ALA A 129 -0.68 5.90 -1.36
N GLU A 130 -1.07 6.36 -2.56
CA GLU A 130 -0.50 7.53 -3.23
C GLU A 130 -0.76 8.81 -2.43
N SER A 131 -1.98 8.98 -1.92
CA SER A 131 -2.38 10.10 -1.06
C SER A 131 -1.60 10.15 0.25
N ALA A 132 -1.21 9.00 0.80
CA ALA A 132 -0.37 8.90 2.00
C ALA A 132 1.13 9.06 1.72
N LEU A 133 1.63 8.57 0.58
CA LEU A 133 3.05 8.65 0.20
C LEU A 133 3.43 9.95 -0.54
N LYS A 134 2.44 10.71 -1.03
CA LYS A 134 2.57 11.86 -1.93
C LYS A 134 3.41 11.55 -3.18
N LYS A 135 3.34 10.30 -3.64
CA LYS A 135 4.12 9.72 -4.76
C LYS A 135 3.30 8.63 -5.44
N PRO A 136 3.44 8.42 -6.77
CA PRO A 136 2.76 7.33 -7.48
C PRO A 136 3.05 5.93 -6.91
N VAL A 137 2.11 5.02 -7.06
CA VAL A 137 2.19 3.61 -6.65
C VAL A 137 2.01 2.72 -7.89
N ALA A 138 3.12 2.11 -8.29
CA ALA A 138 3.17 1.13 -9.37
C ALA A 138 3.35 -0.29 -8.82
N ASP A 139 4.33 -0.48 -7.92
CA ASP A 139 4.68 -1.78 -7.37
C ASP A 139 3.98 -2.06 -6.04
N CYS A 140 3.47 -3.28 -5.85
CA CYS A 140 2.81 -3.70 -4.61
C CYS A 140 2.94 -5.21 -4.34
N VAL A 141 2.58 -5.62 -3.12
CA VAL A 141 2.32 -7.02 -2.75
C VAL A 141 0.88 -7.13 -2.22
N ILE A 142 0.14 -8.13 -2.71
CA ILE A 142 -1.28 -8.32 -2.41
C ILE A 142 -1.48 -9.60 -1.60
N SER A 143 -2.33 -9.54 -0.57
CA SER A 143 -2.72 -10.71 0.22
C SER A 143 -3.72 -11.60 -0.54
N VAL A 144 -3.59 -12.92 -0.36
CA VAL A 144 -4.59 -13.92 -0.77
C VAL A 144 -4.73 -14.99 0.31
N PRO A 145 -5.92 -15.59 0.50
CA PRO A 145 -6.09 -16.71 1.42
C PRO A 145 -5.18 -17.87 1.02
N CYS A 146 -4.63 -18.60 1.99
CA CYS A 146 -3.66 -19.65 1.72
C CYS A 146 -4.22 -20.72 0.77
N TYR A 147 -5.54 -20.95 0.86
CA TYR A 147 -6.32 -21.92 0.08
C TYR A 147 -6.71 -21.47 -1.34
N TYR A 148 -6.28 -20.31 -1.83
CA TYR A 148 -6.57 -19.92 -3.21
C TYR A 148 -5.88 -20.84 -4.23
N THR A 149 -6.67 -21.30 -5.21
CA THR A 149 -6.25 -22.09 -6.37
C THR A 149 -5.47 -21.26 -7.40
N ASP A 150 -4.94 -21.92 -8.44
CA ASP A 150 -4.20 -21.28 -9.53
C ASP A 150 -5.06 -20.26 -10.30
N ALA A 151 -6.32 -20.62 -10.60
CA ALA A 151 -7.29 -19.75 -11.25
C ALA A 151 -7.70 -18.56 -10.37
N GLU A 152 -7.98 -18.79 -9.08
CA GLU A 152 -8.28 -17.72 -8.12
C GLU A 152 -7.08 -16.75 -7.98
N ARG A 153 -5.83 -17.24 -8.02
CA ARG A 153 -4.61 -16.41 -8.01
C ARG A 153 -4.41 -15.64 -9.31
N ARG A 154 -4.66 -16.24 -10.48
CA ARG A 154 -4.61 -15.54 -11.78
C ARG A 154 -5.62 -14.39 -11.85
N SER A 155 -6.85 -14.65 -11.44
CA SER A 155 -7.92 -13.64 -11.37
C SER A 155 -7.54 -12.42 -10.51
N VAL A 156 -6.77 -12.61 -9.41
CA VAL A 156 -6.25 -11.48 -8.61
C VAL A 156 -5.07 -10.76 -9.30
N LEU A 157 -4.21 -11.46 -10.06
CA LEU A 157 -3.15 -10.81 -10.86
C LEU A 157 -3.74 -9.99 -12.02
N ASP A 158 -4.72 -10.54 -12.73
CA ASP A 158 -5.43 -9.86 -13.81
C ASP A 158 -6.11 -8.60 -13.27
N ALA A 159 -6.76 -8.66 -12.09
CA ALA A 159 -7.32 -7.50 -11.39
C ALA A 159 -6.27 -6.42 -11.05
N ALA A 160 -5.08 -6.83 -10.59
CA ALA A 160 -3.99 -5.91 -10.30
C ALA A 160 -3.48 -5.21 -11.57
N GLN A 161 -3.36 -5.94 -12.68
CA GLN A 161 -2.99 -5.36 -13.97
C GLN A 161 -4.03 -4.34 -14.47
N ILE A 162 -5.33 -4.60 -14.31
CA ILE A 162 -6.41 -3.66 -14.65
C ILE A 162 -6.33 -2.37 -13.84
N ALA A 163 -6.01 -2.44 -12.54
CA ALA A 163 -5.76 -1.26 -11.68
C ALA A 163 -4.43 -0.52 -11.96
N GLY A 164 -3.64 -0.99 -12.94
CA GLY A 164 -2.31 -0.47 -13.24
C GLY A 164 -1.34 -0.66 -12.08
N LEU A 165 -1.34 -1.85 -11.46
CA LEU A 165 -0.44 -2.27 -10.40
C LEU A 165 0.42 -3.46 -10.83
N ASN A 166 1.73 -3.33 -10.71
CA ASN A 166 2.68 -4.42 -10.78
C ASN A 166 2.67 -5.19 -9.44
N CYS A 167 1.95 -6.30 -9.39
CA CYS A 167 1.92 -7.17 -8.22
C CYS A 167 3.22 -8.00 -8.14
N LEU A 168 4.21 -7.51 -7.39
CA LEU A 168 5.52 -8.17 -7.21
C LEU A 168 5.42 -9.58 -6.62
N ARG A 169 4.39 -9.84 -5.79
CA ARG A 169 4.08 -11.17 -5.24
C ARG A 169 2.63 -11.20 -4.76
N LEU A 170 1.92 -12.31 -5.01
CA LEU A 170 0.76 -12.69 -4.21
C LEU A 170 1.27 -13.42 -2.97
N MET A 171 0.88 -12.96 -1.79
CA MET A 171 1.35 -13.49 -0.52
C MET A 171 0.20 -14.17 0.23
N ASN A 172 0.41 -15.41 0.66
CA ASN A 172 -0.54 -16.09 1.54
C ASN A 172 -0.72 -15.26 2.82
N GLU A 173 -1.97 -14.94 3.18
CA GLU A 173 -2.34 -14.06 4.32
C GLU A 173 -1.62 -14.47 5.62
N THR A 174 -1.62 -15.76 5.96
CA THR A 174 -0.88 -16.29 7.13
C THR A 174 0.64 -16.21 7.00
N THR A 175 1.21 -16.28 5.79
CA THR A 175 2.65 -16.13 5.56
C THR A 175 3.08 -14.66 5.69
N ALA A 176 2.20 -13.71 5.34
CA ALA A 176 2.41 -12.28 5.60
C ALA A 176 2.46 -11.99 7.11
N VAL A 177 1.51 -12.55 7.87
CA VAL A 177 1.49 -12.49 9.35
C VAL A 177 2.75 -13.11 9.95
N ALA A 178 3.19 -14.27 9.43
CA ALA A 178 4.42 -14.94 9.86
C ALA A 178 5.70 -14.13 9.55
N LEU A 179 5.74 -13.39 8.43
CA LEU A 179 6.83 -12.45 8.13
C LEU A 179 6.82 -11.26 9.11
N ALA A 180 5.65 -10.66 9.34
CA ALA A 180 5.50 -9.55 10.28
C ALA A 180 5.93 -9.92 11.70
N TYR A 181 5.66 -11.15 12.13
CA TYR A 181 6.23 -11.73 13.35
C TYR A 181 7.75 -11.89 13.26
N GLY A 182 8.22 -12.66 12.27
CA GLY A 182 9.60 -13.15 12.22
C GLY A 182 10.68 -12.08 12.08
N ILE A 183 10.40 -10.98 11.36
CA ILE A 183 11.43 -9.97 11.09
C ILE A 183 11.71 -9.05 12.30
N TYR A 184 10.75 -8.92 13.22
CA TYR A 184 10.86 -8.06 14.42
C TYR A 184 11.29 -8.81 15.68
N LYS A 185 11.15 -10.15 15.77
CA LYS A 185 11.71 -10.93 16.89
C LYS A 185 13.24 -10.97 16.81
N GLN A 186 13.92 -10.52 17.86
CA GLN A 186 15.39 -10.50 17.93
C GLN A 186 15.98 -11.79 18.53
N ASP A 187 15.14 -12.59 19.21
CA ASP A 187 15.47 -13.76 20.01
C ASP A 187 15.23 -15.10 19.28
N LEU A 188 15.18 -15.08 17.94
CA LEU A 188 15.02 -16.29 17.13
C LEU A 188 16.30 -17.15 17.15
N PRO A 189 16.19 -18.50 17.21
CA PRO A 189 17.33 -19.41 17.22
C PRO A 189 18.29 -19.19 16.04
N ALA A 190 19.58 -19.48 16.23
CA ALA A 190 20.57 -19.44 15.16
C ALA A 190 20.21 -20.40 14.01
N PRO A 191 20.76 -20.22 12.78
CA PRO A 191 20.44 -21.09 11.64
C PRO A 191 20.73 -22.59 11.84
N GLU A 192 21.67 -22.93 12.73
CA GLU A 192 22.07 -24.30 13.07
C GLU A 192 21.29 -24.91 14.25
N GLU A 193 20.46 -24.12 14.96
CA GLU A 193 19.70 -24.56 16.13
C GLU A 193 18.31 -25.13 15.75
N LYS A 194 17.67 -25.91 16.64
CA LYS A 194 16.29 -26.37 16.43
C LYS A 194 15.40 -25.14 16.21
N PRO A 195 14.68 -25.05 15.07
CA PRO A 195 13.86 -23.88 14.77
C PRO A 195 12.75 -23.71 15.81
N ARG A 196 12.39 -22.45 16.08
CA ARG A 196 11.24 -22.12 16.92
C ARG A 196 9.96 -22.29 16.09
N THR A 197 9.14 -23.26 16.43
CA THR A 197 7.86 -23.52 15.75
C THR A 197 6.74 -22.66 16.33
N VAL A 198 6.05 -21.88 15.52
CA VAL A 198 4.92 -21.03 15.93
C VAL A 198 3.72 -21.35 15.05
N ALA A 199 2.54 -21.47 15.67
CA ALA A 199 1.27 -21.56 14.95
C ALA A 199 0.68 -20.16 14.78
N PHE A 200 0.23 -19.82 13.56
CA PHE A 200 -0.55 -18.63 13.26
C PHE A 200 -1.98 -19.05 12.96
N VAL A 201 -2.94 -18.43 13.65
CA VAL A 201 -4.36 -18.75 13.54
C VAL A 201 -5.11 -17.48 13.15
N ASP A 202 -5.64 -17.46 11.93
CA ASP A 202 -6.37 -16.31 11.37
C ASP A 202 -7.85 -16.67 11.22
N VAL A 203 -8.72 -15.91 11.89
CA VAL A 203 -10.18 -16.06 11.80
C VAL A 203 -10.76 -14.76 11.23
N GLY A 204 -10.84 -14.70 9.90
CA GLY A 204 -11.29 -13.55 9.14
C GLY A 204 -12.82 -13.38 9.14
N HIS A 205 -13.33 -12.55 8.23
CA HIS A 205 -14.78 -12.39 8.07
C HIS A 205 -15.44 -13.60 7.38
N SER A 206 -14.79 -14.25 6.42
CA SER A 206 -15.43 -15.29 5.58
C SER A 206 -14.62 -16.59 5.45
N GLY A 207 -13.60 -16.78 6.29
CA GLY A 207 -12.68 -17.90 6.20
C GLY A 207 -11.76 -17.96 7.41
N TYR A 208 -11.38 -19.18 7.74
CA TYR A 208 -10.53 -19.57 8.87
C TYR A 208 -9.33 -20.31 8.31
N GLN A 209 -8.12 -19.90 8.67
CA GLN A 209 -6.90 -20.47 8.14
C GLN A 209 -5.80 -20.53 9.20
N VAL A 210 -5.00 -21.58 9.12
CA VAL A 210 -3.97 -21.94 10.09
C VAL A 210 -2.69 -22.23 9.34
N SER A 211 -1.56 -21.77 9.88
CA SER A 211 -0.23 -22.04 9.33
C SER A 211 0.74 -22.35 10.47
N VAL A 212 1.53 -23.41 10.33
CA VAL A 212 2.60 -23.75 11.30
C VAL A 212 3.94 -23.45 10.65
N CYS A 213 4.70 -22.58 11.30
CA CYS A 213 5.91 -21.98 10.76
C CYS A 213 7.13 -22.27 11.63
N ALA A 214 8.22 -22.69 11.02
CA ALA A 214 9.53 -22.85 11.63
C ALA A 214 10.39 -21.59 11.41
N PHE A 215 10.91 -21.03 12.50
CA PHE A 215 11.78 -19.84 12.47
C PHE A 215 13.21 -20.12 12.95
N ASN A 216 14.17 -19.60 12.19
CA ASN A 216 15.52 -19.28 12.67
C ASN A 216 15.79 -17.79 12.38
N LYS A 217 16.87 -17.24 12.92
CA LYS A 217 17.33 -15.87 12.66
C LYS A 217 17.50 -15.63 11.15
N GLY A 218 16.71 -14.72 10.59
CA GLY A 218 16.70 -14.41 9.15
C GLY A 218 15.99 -15.43 8.26
N LYS A 219 15.19 -16.36 8.81
CA LYS A 219 14.59 -17.45 8.03
C LYS A 219 13.21 -17.89 8.55
N LEU A 220 12.23 -17.88 7.67
CA LEU A 220 10.88 -18.43 7.83
C LEU A 220 10.68 -19.59 6.85
N LYS A 221 10.25 -20.75 7.37
CA LYS A 221 9.70 -21.84 6.56
C LYS A 221 8.30 -22.19 7.05
N VAL A 222 7.30 -22.08 6.18
CA VAL A 222 5.98 -22.70 6.41
C VAL A 222 6.14 -24.22 6.32
N LEU A 223 5.59 -24.96 7.28
CA LEU A 223 5.65 -26.43 7.33
C LEU A 223 4.41 -27.08 6.70
N ALA A 224 3.23 -26.57 7.07
CA ALA A 224 1.94 -27.00 6.57
C ALA A 224 0.91 -25.88 6.74
N THR A 225 -0.23 -25.99 6.05
CA THR A 225 -1.41 -25.13 6.26
C THR A 225 -2.70 -25.95 6.24
N ALA A 226 -3.72 -25.48 6.97
CA ALA A 226 -5.08 -26.05 6.98
C ALA A 226 -6.10 -24.92 7.18
N PHE A 227 -7.34 -25.14 6.77
CA PHE A 227 -8.34 -24.07 6.67
C PHE A 227 -9.78 -24.62 6.69
N ASP A 228 -10.72 -23.77 7.09
CA ASP A 228 -12.14 -23.88 6.77
C ASP A 228 -12.58 -22.57 6.07
N PRO A 229 -12.84 -22.59 4.75
CA PRO A 229 -13.14 -21.40 3.95
C PRO A 229 -14.63 -21.04 3.98
N HIS A 230 -15.41 -21.68 4.85
CA HIS A 230 -16.84 -21.46 5.08
C HIS A 230 -17.09 -21.23 6.59
N LEU A 231 -16.06 -20.77 7.31
CA LEU A 231 -16.08 -20.43 8.73
C LEU A 231 -15.38 -19.09 8.94
N GLY A 232 -16.12 -18.06 9.30
CA GLY A 232 -15.59 -16.77 9.68
C GLY A 232 -16.63 -15.90 10.37
N GLY A 233 -16.30 -14.63 10.58
CA GLY A 233 -17.19 -13.65 11.22
C GLY A 233 -18.62 -13.60 10.66
N LYS A 234 -18.84 -13.80 9.36
CA LYS A 234 -20.17 -13.82 8.72
C LYS A 234 -21.05 -14.96 9.25
N ASP A 235 -20.49 -16.13 9.50
CA ASP A 235 -21.29 -17.31 9.83
C ASP A 235 -21.86 -17.19 11.26
N PHE A 236 -21.17 -16.43 12.13
CA PHE A 236 -21.72 -15.95 13.39
C PHE A 236 -22.78 -14.85 13.23
N ASP A 237 -22.64 -13.94 12.24
CA ASP A 237 -23.68 -12.95 11.92
C ASP A 237 -24.95 -13.61 11.37
N GLU A 238 -24.79 -14.65 10.55
CA GLU A 238 -25.86 -15.46 9.97
C GLU A 238 -26.73 -16.09 11.06
N VAL A 239 -26.14 -16.66 12.12
CA VAL A 239 -26.89 -17.20 13.26
C VAL A 239 -27.74 -16.12 13.94
N LEU A 240 -27.18 -14.94 14.17
CA LEU A 240 -27.90 -13.81 14.78
C LEU A 240 -29.04 -13.30 13.88
N VAL A 241 -28.78 -13.14 12.58
CA VAL A 241 -29.80 -12.71 11.62
C VAL A 241 -30.94 -13.72 11.53
N ASN A 242 -30.65 -15.02 11.53
CA ASN A 242 -31.69 -16.05 11.51
C ASN A 242 -32.51 -16.05 12.81
N HIS A 243 -31.86 -15.91 13.98
CA HIS A 243 -32.54 -15.78 15.27
C HIS A 243 -33.53 -14.59 15.29
N PHE A 244 -33.07 -13.39 14.91
CA PHE A 244 -33.93 -12.20 14.91
C PHE A 244 -34.97 -12.21 13.78
N CYS A 245 -34.71 -12.83 12.62
CA CYS A 245 -35.75 -13.08 11.62
C CYS A 245 -36.88 -13.94 12.21
N GLU A 246 -36.56 -14.98 12.99
CA GLU A 246 -37.57 -15.78 13.69
C GLU A 246 -38.27 -15.00 14.81
N GLU A 247 -37.55 -14.26 15.66
CA GLU A 247 -38.17 -13.44 16.70
C GLU A 247 -39.15 -12.44 16.08
N PHE A 248 -38.75 -11.72 15.03
CA PHE A 248 -39.58 -10.68 14.43
C PHE A 248 -40.75 -11.24 13.62
N GLY A 249 -40.59 -12.41 12.99
CA GLY A 249 -41.71 -13.16 12.41
C GLY A 249 -42.72 -13.63 13.47
N LYS A 250 -42.26 -14.05 14.66
CA LYS A 250 -43.11 -14.46 15.78
C LYS A 250 -43.81 -13.27 16.45
N LYS A 251 -43.06 -12.19 16.74
CA LYS A 251 -43.43 -11.03 17.56
C LYS A 251 -44.14 -9.91 16.79
N TYR A 252 -43.56 -9.50 15.65
CA TYR A 252 -44.04 -8.36 14.84
C TYR A 252 -44.73 -8.79 13.53
N LYS A 253 -44.75 -10.09 13.21
CA LYS A 253 -45.27 -10.67 11.95
C LYS A 253 -44.56 -10.18 10.68
N LEU A 254 -43.27 -9.84 10.82
CA LEU A 254 -42.43 -9.35 9.72
C LEU A 254 -41.68 -10.51 9.04
N ASP A 255 -41.81 -10.61 7.71
CA ASP A 255 -40.92 -11.42 6.87
C ASP A 255 -39.76 -10.57 6.37
N VAL A 256 -38.69 -10.53 7.18
CA VAL A 256 -37.45 -9.80 6.89
C VAL A 256 -36.75 -10.33 5.63
N LYS A 257 -36.78 -11.64 5.40
CA LYS A 257 -36.07 -12.29 4.28
C LYS A 257 -36.68 -11.92 2.93
N SER A 258 -37.98 -11.60 2.89
CA SER A 258 -38.64 -11.05 1.70
C SER A 258 -38.19 -9.63 1.31
N LYS A 259 -37.48 -8.89 2.18
CA LYS A 259 -37.12 -7.47 2.00
C LYS A 259 -35.60 -7.25 2.12
N PRO A 260 -34.85 -7.27 1.00
CA PRO A 260 -33.39 -7.12 1.02
C PRO A 260 -32.86 -5.91 1.80
N ARG A 261 -33.52 -4.74 1.71
CA ARG A 261 -33.13 -3.53 2.47
C ARG A 261 -33.28 -3.69 3.99
N ALA A 262 -34.28 -4.43 4.46
CA ALA A 262 -34.45 -4.73 5.89
C ALA A 262 -33.43 -5.79 6.35
N LEU A 263 -33.22 -6.84 5.53
CA LEU A 263 -32.23 -7.89 5.78
C LEU A 263 -30.80 -7.32 5.91
N VAL A 264 -30.40 -6.41 5.00
CA VAL A 264 -29.10 -5.69 5.08
C VAL A 264 -28.96 -4.90 6.37
N ARG A 265 -29.99 -4.15 6.79
CA ARG A 265 -29.97 -3.44 8.08
C ARG A 265 -29.83 -4.39 9.26
N LEU A 266 -30.50 -5.54 9.22
CA LEU A 266 -30.38 -6.55 10.27
C LEU A 266 -28.98 -7.16 10.34
N TYR A 267 -28.32 -7.45 9.21
CA TYR A 267 -26.91 -7.86 9.21
C TYR A 267 -25.99 -6.80 9.85
N GLN A 268 -26.21 -5.51 9.57
CA GLN A 268 -25.42 -4.42 10.16
C GLN A 268 -25.55 -4.34 11.69
N GLU A 269 -26.77 -4.46 12.22
CA GLU A 269 -26.99 -4.46 13.68
C GLU A 269 -26.57 -5.78 14.36
N CYS A 270 -26.68 -6.92 13.67
CA CYS A 270 -26.13 -8.19 14.16
C CYS A 270 -24.59 -8.16 14.24
N GLU A 271 -23.91 -7.58 13.24
CA GLU A 271 -22.44 -7.44 13.24
C GLU A 271 -21.96 -6.54 14.40
N LYS A 272 -22.70 -5.46 14.69
CA LYS A 272 -22.47 -4.61 15.87
C LYS A 272 -22.71 -5.38 17.17
N LEU A 273 -23.84 -6.09 17.29
CA LEU A 273 -24.19 -6.85 18.49
C LEU A 273 -23.14 -7.94 18.81
N LYS A 274 -22.66 -8.67 17.79
CA LYS A 274 -21.57 -9.65 17.90
C LYS A 274 -20.27 -9.03 18.45
N LYS A 275 -19.91 -7.83 17.96
CA LYS A 275 -18.74 -7.09 18.46
C LYS A 275 -18.93 -6.64 19.91
N LEU A 276 -20.12 -6.11 20.25
CA LEU A 276 -20.45 -5.70 21.62
C LEU A 276 -20.46 -6.89 22.60
N MET A 277 -20.97 -8.06 22.19
CA MET A 277 -20.92 -9.32 22.97
C MET A 277 -19.50 -9.86 23.10
N SER A 278 -18.57 -9.53 22.20
CA SER A 278 -17.16 -9.93 22.35
C SER A 278 -16.47 -9.19 23.51
N ALA A 279 -16.95 -7.99 23.87
CA ALA A 279 -16.50 -7.24 25.04
C ALA A 279 -17.36 -7.56 26.29
N ASN A 280 -18.68 -7.44 26.19
CA ASN A 280 -19.63 -7.54 27.30
C ASN A 280 -20.30 -8.92 27.37
N SER A 281 -20.60 -9.41 28.58
CA SER A 281 -21.26 -10.72 28.79
C SER A 281 -22.74 -10.62 29.19
N SER A 282 -23.23 -9.44 29.56
CA SER A 282 -24.62 -9.17 29.95
C SER A 282 -25.59 -9.19 28.76
N ASP A 283 -26.89 -9.10 29.05
CA ASP A 283 -27.89 -8.75 28.05
C ASP A 283 -27.52 -7.41 27.37
N LEU A 284 -27.56 -7.41 26.04
CA LEU A 284 -27.40 -6.24 25.19
C LEU A 284 -28.65 -6.05 24.31
N PRO A 285 -29.13 -4.81 24.12
CA PRO A 285 -30.27 -4.54 23.25
C PRO A 285 -29.87 -4.56 21.77
N LEU A 286 -30.82 -4.94 20.93
CA LEU A 286 -30.82 -4.67 19.50
C LEU A 286 -32.12 -3.92 19.18
N ASN A 287 -32.01 -2.67 18.74
CA ASN A 287 -33.13 -1.79 18.43
C ASN A 287 -32.95 -1.26 17.00
N ILE A 288 -33.98 -1.35 16.16
CA ILE A 288 -33.96 -0.83 14.80
C ILE A 288 -35.27 -0.08 14.53
N GLU A 289 -35.17 1.24 14.38
CA GLU A 289 -36.28 2.16 14.12
C GLU A 289 -36.75 2.07 12.66
N CYS A 290 -38.05 2.23 12.42
CA CYS A 290 -38.70 2.15 11.10
C CYS A 290 -38.14 0.99 10.25
N PHE A 291 -38.08 -0.21 10.83
CA PHE A 291 -37.31 -1.33 10.27
C PHE A 291 -37.93 -1.90 9.00
N MET A 292 -39.24 -2.15 9.05
CA MET A 292 -40.06 -2.63 7.94
C MET A 292 -41.52 -2.27 8.22
N ASN A 293 -42.25 -1.79 7.21
CA ASN A 293 -43.65 -1.36 7.33
C ASN A 293 -43.88 -0.33 8.47
N ASP A 294 -42.92 0.58 8.67
CA ASP A 294 -42.91 1.60 9.72
C ASP A 294 -43.05 1.06 11.16
N ILE A 295 -42.69 -0.21 11.37
CA ILE A 295 -42.61 -0.86 12.68
C ILE A 295 -41.17 -0.83 13.19
N ASP A 296 -40.99 -0.34 14.41
CA ASP A 296 -39.76 -0.46 15.18
C ASP A 296 -39.60 -1.89 15.72
N VAL A 297 -38.40 -2.46 15.58
CA VAL A 297 -38.10 -3.77 16.16
C VAL A 297 -37.09 -3.64 17.30
N THR A 298 -37.44 -4.21 18.44
CA THR A 298 -36.56 -4.39 19.59
C THR A 298 -36.37 -5.87 19.90
N GLY A 299 -35.17 -6.23 20.34
CA GLY A 299 -34.76 -7.57 20.80
C GLY A 299 -33.62 -7.43 21.83
N LYS A 300 -33.23 -8.53 22.47
CA LYS A 300 -32.06 -8.56 23.37
C LYS A 300 -31.37 -9.92 23.35
N LEU A 301 -30.06 -9.93 23.57
CA LEU A 301 -29.26 -11.16 23.63
C LEU A 301 -28.05 -10.96 24.53
N ASN A 302 -27.61 -12.03 25.21
CA ASN A 302 -26.31 -12.06 25.91
C ASN A 302 -25.34 -13.06 25.29
N ARG A 303 -24.06 -12.95 25.68
CA ARG A 303 -22.97 -13.79 25.15
C ARG A 303 -23.26 -15.29 25.30
N GLY A 304 -23.80 -15.72 26.44
CA GLY A 304 -24.06 -17.15 26.70
C GLY A 304 -25.06 -17.75 25.72
N GLN A 305 -26.17 -17.04 25.48
CA GLN A 305 -27.18 -17.44 24.48
C GLN A 305 -26.60 -17.45 23.06
N PHE A 306 -25.77 -16.47 22.71
CA PHE A 306 -25.09 -16.43 21.41
C PHE A 306 -24.11 -17.61 21.23
N GLU A 307 -23.30 -17.92 22.24
CA GLU A 307 -22.33 -19.02 22.18
C GLU A 307 -23.04 -20.40 22.18
N GLU A 308 -24.21 -20.52 22.83
CA GLU A 308 -25.10 -21.70 22.73
C GLU A 308 -25.70 -21.88 21.32
N MET A 309 -26.18 -20.81 20.69
CA MET A 309 -26.66 -20.86 19.31
C MET A 309 -25.57 -21.13 18.26
N CYS A 310 -24.30 -20.89 18.62
CA CYS A 310 -23.15 -21.09 17.72
C CYS A 310 -22.39 -22.41 17.95
N VAL A 311 -22.92 -23.38 18.72
CA VAL A 311 -22.23 -24.65 19.05
C VAL A 311 -21.71 -25.39 17.81
N ASP A 312 -22.51 -25.54 16.75
CA ASP A 312 -22.10 -26.24 15.52
C ASP A 312 -20.99 -25.50 14.74
N ILE A 313 -20.98 -24.17 14.82
CA ILE A 313 -19.95 -23.31 14.21
C ILE A 313 -18.66 -23.38 15.02
N LEU A 314 -18.76 -23.35 16.35
CA LEU A 314 -17.62 -23.49 17.27
C LEU A 314 -16.97 -24.87 17.19
N ALA A 315 -17.74 -25.93 16.91
CA ALA A 315 -17.21 -27.28 16.68
C ALA A 315 -16.28 -27.36 15.44
N ARG A 316 -16.45 -26.47 14.46
CA ARG A 316 -15.61 -26.41 13.24
C ARG A 316 -14.26 -25.69 13.43
N VAL A 317 -14.01 -25.12 14.60
CA VAL A 317 -12.71 -24.50 14.93
C VAL A 317 -11.60 -25.56 15.12
N GLU A 318 -11.92 -26.74 15.66
CA GLU A 318 -10.94 -27.78 16.00
C GLU A 318 -10.40 -28.61 14.81
N PRO A 319 -11.18 -29.00 13.78
CA PRO A 319 -10.69 -29.88 12.71
C PRO A 319 -9.49 -29.34 11.91
N PRO A 320 -9.42 -28.05 11.51
CA PRO A 320 -8.22 -27.51 10.87
C PRO A 320 -6.99 -27.52 11.79
N LEU A 321 -7.17 -27.31 13.11
CA LEU A 321 -6.08 -27.40 14.09
C LEU A 321 -5.56 -28.83 14.23
N ARG A 322 -6.44 -29.83 14.19
CA ARG A 322 -6.03 -31.25 14.18
C ARG A 322 -5.27 -31.61 12.91
N SER A 323 -5.86 -31.28 11.76
CA SER A 323 -5.32 -31.56 10.42
C SER A 323 -3.93 -30.94 10.20
N ILE A 324 -3.67 -29.71 10.68
CA ILE A 324 -2.34 -29.09 10.50
C ILE A 324 -1.25 -29.73 11.36
N MET A 325 -1.58 -30.22 12.56
CA MET A 325 -0.63 -30.91 13.43
C MET A 325 -0.27 -32.30 12.88
N GLU A 326 -1.25 -33.00 12.31
CA GLU A 326 -1.07 -34.25 11.55
C GLU A 326 -0.19 -34.01 10.30
N GLN A 327 -0.51 -33.00 9.49
CA GLN A 327 0.24 -32.67 8.27
C GLN A 327 1.67 -32.18 8.54
N ALA A 328 1.91 -31.48 9.65
CA ALA A 328 3.25 -31.06 10.06
C ALA A 328 4.04 -32.16 10.79
N ASN A 329 3.39 -33.26 11.18
CA ASN A 329 3.92 -34.32 12.04
C ASN A 329 4.50 -33.78 13.37
N LEU A 330 3.69 -33.00 14.10
CA LEU A 330 4.07 -32.34 15.35
C LEU A 330 3.09 -32.65 16.49
N LYS A 331 3.54 -32.50 17.73
CA LYS A 331 2.69 -32.49 18.93
C LYS A 331 2.43 -31.06 19.39
N SER A 332 1.36 -30.85 20.17
CA SER A 332 1.09 -29.54 20.81
C SER A 332 2.26 -29.06 21.68
N GLU A 333 3.04 -29.99 22.24
CA GLU A 333 4.29 -29.71 22.97
C GLU A 333 5.38 -29.02 22.12
N ASP A 334 5.51 -29.36 20.82
CA ASP A 334 6.52 -28.78 19.92
C ASP A 334 6.21 -27.33 19.50
N ILE A 335 4.98 -26.87 19.70
CA ILE A 335 4.56 -25.49 19.39
C ILE A 335 5.06 -24.55 20.49
N TYR A 336 5.95 -23.62 20.15
CA TYR A 336 6.47 -22.62 21.08
C TYR A 336 5.36 -21.64 21.51
N ALA A 337 4.64 -21.08 20.53
CA ALA A 337 3.57 -20.12 20.73
C ALA A 337 2.48 -20.24 19.67
N VAL A 338 1.30 -19.70 19.97
CA VAL A 338 0.13 -19.62 19.09
C VAL A 338 -0.26 -18.15 18.98
N GLU A 339 0.04 -17.50 17.86
CA GLU A 339 -0.35 -16.11 17.59
C GLU A 339 -1.71 -16.09 16.88
N ILE A 340 -2.66 -15.30 17.39
CA ILE A 340 -3.99 -15.16 16.78
C ILE A 340 -4.20 -13.81 16.09
N VAL A 341 -4.84 -13.84 14.92
CA VAL A 341 -5.17 -12.65 14.11
C VAL A 341 -6.57 -12.80 13.46
N GLY A 342 -7.02 -11.79 12.73
CA GLY A 342 -8.31 -11.77 12.05
C GLY A 342 -9.46 -11.34 12.97
N GLY A 343 -10.43 -10.64 12.40
CA GLY A 343 -11.47 -9.94 13.16
C GLY A 343 -12.33 -10.83 14.07
N ALA A 344 -12.62 -12.07 13.65
CA ALA A 344 -13.46 -13.01 14.40
C ALA A 344 -12.72 -13.77 15.51
N SER A 345 -11.38 -13.76 15.52
CA SER A 345 -10.57 -14.33 16.61
C SER A 345 -10.81 -13.62 17.96
N ARG A 346 -11.48 -12.46 17.94
CA ARG A 346 -11.88 -11.69 19.11
C ARG A 346 -13.03 -12.34 19.91
N ILE A 347 -13.81 -13.24 19.31
CA ILE A 347 -14.93 -13.94 19.99
C ILE A 347 -14.37 -14.83 21.13
N PRO A 348 -14.84 -14.69 22.39
CA PRO A 348 -14.30 -15.42 23.53
C PRO A 348 -14.31 -16.95 23.37
N ALA A 349 -15.44 -17.56 22.99
CA ALA A 349 -15.49 -19.00 22.75
C ALA A 349 -14.52 -19.49 21.65
N VAL A 350 -14.23 -18.68 20.62
CA VAL A 350 -13.24 -19.04 19.58
C VAL A 350 -11.82 -19.09 20.18
N LYS A 351 -11.46 -18.12 21.04
CA LYS A 351 -10.19 -18.13 21.78
C LYS A 351 -10.10 -19.34 22.71
N GLU A 352 -11.16 -19.67 23.44
CA GLU A 352 -11.16 -20.83 24.35
C GLU A 352 -10.88 -22.12 23.59
N ARG A 353 -11.56 -22.36 22.45
CA ARG A 353 -11.37 -23.56 21.61
C ARG A 353 -9.91 -23.71 21.15
N ILE A 354 -9.32 -22.64 20.62
CA ILE A 354 -7.93 -22.65 20.13
C ILE A 354 -6.95 -22.88 21.30
N SER A 355 -7.11 -22.16 22.41
CA SER A 355 -6.25 -22.29 23.60
C SER A 355 -6.30 -23.70 24.19
N LYS A 356 -7.51 -24.26 24.32
CA LYS A 356 -7.78 -25.60 24.84
C LYS A 356 -7.22 -26.71 23.94
N PHE A 357 -7.26 -26.54 22.62
CA PHE A 357 -6.66 -27.48 21.67
C PHE A 357 -5.12 -27.55 21.82
N PHE A 358 -4.45 -26.39 21.92
CA PHE A 358 -2.99 -26.34 22.05
C PHE A 358 -2.48 -26.56 23.49
N GLY A 359 -3.36 -26.47 24.50
CA GLY A 359 -2.98 -26.53 25.92
C GLY A 359 -2.11 -25.33 26.35
N LYS A 360 -2.27 -24.17 25.69
CA LYS A 360 -1.40 -23.00 25.80
C LYS A 360 -2.19 -21.71 25.80
N GLU A 361 -1.67 -20.68 26.47
CA GLU A 361 -2.14 -19.31 26.33
C GLU A 361 -1.91 -18.80 24.89
N LEU A 362 -2.79 -17.92 24.41
CA LEU A 362 -2.74 -17.38 23.06
C LEU A 362 -1.99 -16.06 23.03
N SER A 363 -0.93 -16.00 22.23
CA SER A 363 -0.20 -14.78 21.97
C SER A 363 -1.03 -13.82 21.11
N MET A 364 -0.92 -12.54 21.45
CA MET A 364 -1.48 -11.42 20.69
C MET A 364 -0.39 -10.36 20.50
N THR A 365 0.83 -10.77 20.11
CA THR A 365 1.98 -9.85 19.95
C THR A 365 1.98 -9.11 18.61
N LEU A 366 0.99 -9.41 17.77
CA LEU A 366 0.70 -8.75 16.50
C LEU A 366 -0.63 -8.00 16.59
N ASN A 367 -0.76 -6.88 15.87
CA ASN A 367 -2.07 -6.27 15.66
C ASN A 367 -2.92 -7.17 14.74
N ALA A 368 -4.00 -7.74 15.28
CA ALA A 368 -4.85 -8.73 14.64
C ALA A 368 -5.49 -8.29 13.31
N ASP A 369 -5.61 -6.98 13.04
CA ASP A 369 -6.15 -6.45 11.79
C ASP A 369 -5.03 -5.99 10.83
N GLU A 370 -3.98 -5.35 11.36
CA GLU A 370 -2.92 -4.74 10.53
C GLU A 370 -1.82 -5.71 10.09
N ALA A 371 -1.69 -6.89 10.72
CA ALA A 371 -0.55 -7.79 10.55
C ALA A 371 -0.35 -8.28 9.11
N VAL A 372 -1.44 -8.57 8.38
CA VAL A 372 -1.37 -9.05 6.99
C VAL A 372 -0.80 -7.95 6.09
N ALA A 373 -1.38 -6.76 6.10
CA ALA A 373 -0.93 -5.64 5.27
C ALA A 373 0.53 -5.25 5.57
N ARG A 374 0.90 -5.19 6.87
CA ARG A 374 2.28 -4.96 7.32
C ARG A 374 3.23 -6.04 6.76
N GLY A 375 2.83 -7.31 6.79
CA GLY A 375 3.57 -8.41 6.18
C GLY A 375 3.74 -8.25 4.66
N CYS A 376 2.68 -7.91 3.94
CA CYS A 376 2.75 -7.62 2.50
C CYS A 376 3.71 -6.45 2.20
N ALA A 377 3.68 -5.37 2.99
CA ALA A 377 4.57 -4.23 2.81
C ALA A 377 6.05 -4.56 3.12
N LEU A 378 6.31 -5.39 4.14
CA LEU A 378 7.64 -5.96 4.41
C LEU A 378 8.13 -6.80 3.22
N GLN A 379 7.27 -7.64 2.65
CA GLN A 379 7.62 -8.44 1.46
C GLN A 379 7.85 -7.55 0.22
N CYS A 380 7.10 -6.47 0.06
CA CYS A 380 7.32 -5.47 -0.99
C CYS A 380 8.65 -4.73 -0.80
N ALA A 381 9.07 -4.48 0.44
CA ALA A 381 10.38 -3.91 0.75
C ALA A 381 11.53 -4.90 0.42
N ILE A 382 11.37 -6.19 0.77
CA ILE A 382 12.35 -7.26 0.45
C ILE A 382 12.54 -7.42 -1.07
N LEU A 383 11.47 -7.22 -1.87
CA LEU A 383 11.53 -7.32 -3.34
C LEU A 383 11.98 -6.01 -4.02
N SER A 384 12.10 -4.91 -3.29
CA SER A 384 12.41 -3.60 -3.86
C SER A 384 13.92 -3.33 -3.90
N PRO A 385 14.56 -3.15 -5.08
CA PRO A 385 15.98 -2.80 -5.17
C PRO A 385 16.33 -1.43 -4.56
N ALA A 386 15.32 -0.59 -4.26
CA ALA A 386 15.51 0.72 -3.65
C ALA A 386 15.56 0.70 -2.11
N PHE A 387 15.16 -0.39 -1.44
CA PHE A 387 15.04 -0.45 0.02
C PHE A 387 15.94 -1.55 0.60
N LYS A 388 16.99 -1.16 1.33
CA LYS A 388 17.82 -2.10 2.09
C LYS A 388 17.12 -2.47 3.39
N VAL A 389 16.46 -3.62 3.40
CA VAL A 389 15.89 -4.26 4.60
C VAL A 389 16.82 -5.34 5.15
N ARG A 390 16.51 -5.86 6.35
CA ARG A 390 17.20 -7.03 6.91
C ARG A 390 16.96 -8.24 6.01
N GLU A 391 18.01 -9.01 5.72
CA GLU A 391 17.88 -10.25 4.96
C GLU A 391 16.97 -11.24 5.71
N PHE A 392 15.89 -11.66 5.06
CA PHE A 392 14.90 -12.57 5.63
C PHE A 392 14.37 -13.52 4.56
N SER A 393 14.83 -14.77 4.60
CA SER A 393 14.44 -15.81 3.65
C SER A 393 13.07 -16.38 3.99
N ILE A 394 12.20 -16.53 3.00
CA ILE A 394 10.84 -17.08 3.16
C ILE A 394 10.66 -18.27 2.23
N THR A 395 10.35 -19.43 2.81
CA THR A 395 9.83 -20.59 2.08
C THR A 395 8.35 -20.74 2.40
N ASP A 396 7.50 -20.56 1.38
CA ASP A 396 6.04 -20.74 1.45
C ASP A 396 5.67 -22.18 1.05
N VAL A 397 4.38 -22.54 1.13
CA VAL A 397 3.87 -23.83 0.62
C VAL A 397 2.65 -23.66 -0.28
N VAL A 398 2.40 -24.63 -1.17
CA VAL A 398 1.12 -24.76 -1.89
C VAL A 398 0.27 -25.85 -1.23
N PRO A 399 -0.99 -25.57 -0.84
CA PRO A 399 -1.81 -26.52 -0.06
C PRO A 399 -2.33 -27.70 -0.88
N TYR A 400 -2.37 -27.59 -2.21
CA TYR A 400 -2.96 -28.60 -3.09
C TYR A 400 -1.88 -29.38 -3.85
N PRO A 401 -1.96 -30.72 -3.92
CA PRO A 401 -1.08 -31.53 -4.76
C PRO A 401 -1.38 -31.30 -6.26
N ILE A 402 -0.33 -31.15 -7.06
CA ILE A 402 -0.41 -30.90 -8.51
C ILE A 402 0.19 -32.08 -9.27
N SER A 403 -0.64 -32.70 -10.12
CA SER A 403 -0.24 -33.72 -11.09
C SER A 403 -0.22 -33.15 -12.51
N LEU A 404 0.53 -33.82 -13.38
CA LEU A 404 0.46 -33.66 -14.83
C LEU A 404 -0.08 -34.94 -15.45
N LYS A 405 -0.88 -34.81 -16.50
CA LYS A 405 -1.27 -35.90 -17.41
C LYS A 405 -0.86 -35.59 -18.85
N TRP A 406 -0.58 -36.63 -19.63
CA TRP A 406 -0.17 -36.51 -21.03
C TRP A 406 -0.48 -37.77 -21.83
N ASN A 407 -0.64 -37.62 -23.15
CA ASN A 407 -0.83 -38.76 -24.04
C ASN A 407 0.50 -39.51 -24.19
N SER A 408 0.50 -40.83 -23.98
CA SER A 408 1.67 -41.68 -24.23
C SER A 408 1.86 -41.96 -25.73
N ALA A 409 3.05 -42.44 -26.09
CA ALA A 409 3.40 -42.90 -27.45
C ALA A 409 3.90 -44.35 -27.44
N ALA A 410 3.73 -45.06 -26.32
CA ALA A 410 4.16 -46.43 -26.09
C ALA A 410 3.07 -47.31 -25.44
N GLU A 411 1.95 -46.71 -25.05
CA GLU A 411 0.78 -47.33 -24.43
C GLU A 411 -0.45 -46.57 -24.96
N ASP A 412 -1.55 -47.27 -25.28
CA ASP A 412 -2.81 -46.66 -25.72
C ASP A 412 -3.58 -46.05 -24.53
N GLY A 413 -2.95 -45.12 -23.82
CA GLY A 413 -3.44 -44.56 -22.57
C GLY A 413 -2.85 -43.19 -22.22
N VAL A 414 -3.55 -42.52 -21.29
CA VAL A 414 -3.09 -41.30 -20.65
C VAL A 414 -2.17 -41.69 -19.50
N SER A 415 -0.92 -41.26 -19.53
CA SER A 415 -0.02 -41.38 -18.37
C SER A 415 -0.17 -40.14 -17.49
N ASP A 416 -0.06 -40.30 -16.18
CA ASP A 416 -0.04 -39.20 -15.23
C ASP A 416 1.12 -39.33 -14.22
N CYS A 417 1.41 -38.23 -13.50
CA CYS A 417 2.44 -38.22 -12.45
C CYS A 417 2.23 -37.03 -11.50
N GLU A 418 2.35 -37.28 -10.18
CA GLU A 418 2.42 -36.20 -9.20
C GLU A 418 3.75 -35.44 -9.31
N VAL A 419 3.63 -34.13 -9.59
CA VAL A 419 4.79 -33.26 -9.77
C VAL A 419 5.15 -32.62 -8.43
N PHE A 420 4.15 -32.10 -7.72
CA PHE A 420 4.29 -31.39 -6.46
C PHE A 420 3.25 -31.92 -5.45
N PRO A 421 3.67 -32.61 -4.37
CA PRO A 421 2.75 -33.08 -3.32
C PRO A 421 2.07 -31.94 -2.54
N LYS A 422 1.12 -32.32 -1.69
CA LYS A 422 0.50 -31.43 -0.70
C LYS A 422 1.54 -30.75 0.20
N ASN A 423 1.35 -29.45 0.46
CA ASN A 423 2.31 -28.59 1.16
C ASN A 423 3.72 -28.53 0.53
N HIS A 424 3.88 -28.79 -0.77
CA HIS A 424 5.18 -28.64 -1.41
C HIS A 424 5.68 -27.19 -1.33
N ALA A 425 6.98 -27.03 -1.04
CA ALA A 425 7.62 -25.72 -0.91
C ALA A 425 7.54 -24.90 -2.21
N ALA A 426 7.34 -23.59 -2.05
CA ALA A 426 7.27 -22.62 -3.15
C ALA A 426 8.13 -21.37 -2.86
N PRO A 427 8.78 -20.77 -3.88
CA PRO A 427 8.84 -21.22 -5.29
C PRO A 427 9.77 -22.43 -5.49
N PHE A 428 9.49 -23.28 -6.49
CA PHE A 428 10.34 -24.43 -6.81
C PHE A 428 10.25 -24.81 -8.29
N SER A 429 11.23 -25.56 -8.84
CA SER A 429 11.21 -26.04 -10.23
C SER A 429 11.70 -27.50 -10.34
N LYS A 430 10.95 -28.32 -11.08
CA LYS A 430 11.23 -29.74 -11.34
C LYS A 430 11.46 -29.92 -12.84
N VAL A 431 12.47 -30.69 -13.24
CA VAL A 431 12.72 -31.00 -14.67
C VAL A 431 12.22 -32.41 -14.95
N LEU A 432 11.25 -32.51 -15.84
CA LEU A 432 10.72 -33.77 -16.36
C LEU A 432 11.39 -34.09 -17.70
N THR A 433 11.49 -35.38 -18.02
CA THR A 433 12.11 -35.85 -19.27
C THR A 433 11.11 -36.72 -20.02
N PHE A 434 10.76 -36.31 -21.23
CA PHE A 434 9.86 -37.02 -22.13
C PHE A 434 10.62 -37.50 -23.37
N TYR A 435 10.14 -38.58 -23.96
CA TYR A 435 10.65 -39.12 -25.22
C TYR A 435 9.52 -39.07 -26.25
N ARG A 436 9.63 -38.19 -27.24
CA ARG A 436 8.55 -37.88 -28.20
C ARG A 436 9.11 -37.67 -29.62
N LYS A 437 8.30 -38.00 -30.63
CA LYS A 437 8.60 -37.74 -32.05
C LYS A 437 7.94 -36.47 -32.57
N GLU A 438 6.81 -36.10 -31.97
CA GLU A 438 5.89 -35.06 -32.44
C GLU A 438 5.50 -34.12 -31.28
N PRO A 439 4.93 -32.94 -31.56
CA PRO A 439 4.37 -32.03 -30.56
C PRO A 439 3.38 -32.74 -29.64
N PHE A 440 3.32 -32.31 -28.37
CA PHE A 440 2.44 -32.93 -27.37
C PHE A 440 1.95 -31.92 -26.34
N SER A 441 0.77 -32.19 -25.78
CA SER A 441 0.21 -31.46 -24.66
C SER A 441 0.59 -32.10 -23.31
N LEU A 442 0.80 -31.23 -22.33
CA LEU A 442 0.73 -31.53 -20.90
C LEU A 442 -0.50 -30.82 -20.34
N GLU A 443 -1.26 -31.47 -19.47
CA GLU A 443 -2.35 -30.81 -18.74
C GLU A 443 -2.09 -30.92 -17.24
N ALA A 444 -2.11 -29.78 -16.55
CA ALA A 444 -1.91 -29.68 -15.11
C ALA A 444 -3.27 -29.70 -14.40
N TYR A 445 -3.36 -30.49 -13.33
CA TYR A 445 -4.58 -30.66 -12.56
C TYR A 445 -4.29 -31.00 -11.10
N TYR A 446 -5.25 -30.73 -10.23
CA TYR A 446 -5.21 -31.13 -8.83
C TYR A 446 -5.70 -32.57 -8.65
N ASN A 447 -4.87 -33.43 -8.05
CA ASN A 447 -5.16 -34.88 -8.01
C ASN A 447 -6.16 -35.32 -6.93
N ASN A 448 -6.59 -34.41 -6.04
CA ASN A 448 -7.60 -34.67 -5.03
C ASN A 448 -8.77 -33.66 -5.09
N PRO A 449 -9.74 -33.84 -6.02
CA PRO A 449 -10.86 -32.91 -6.18
C PRO A 449 -11.76 -32.74 -4.94
N LYS A 450 -11.70 -33.66 -3.96
CA LYS A 450 -12.51 -33.58 -2.73
C LYS A 450 -12.00 -32.55 -1.73
N GLU A 451 -10.74 -32.11 -1.85
CA GLU A 451 -10.16 -31.04 -1.04
C GLU A 451 -10.25 -29.67 -1.72
N LEU A 452 -10.73 -29.61 -2.96
CA LEU A 452 -10.91 -28.36 -3.69
C LEU A 452 -12.19 -27.66 -3.29
N LEU A 453 -12.12 -26.34 -3.29
CA LEU A 453 -13.26 -25.45 -3.06
C LEU A 453 -13.99 -25.13 -4.37
N TYR A 454 -13.67 -25.84 -5.45
CA TYR A 454 -14.05 -25.56 -6.82
C TYR A 454 -14.19 -26.89 -7.58
N PRO A 455 -15.26 -27.13 -8.35
CA PRO A 455 -15.56 -28.44 -8.92
C PRO A 455 -14.65 -28.86 -10.09
N ASP A 456 -13.97 -27.92 -10.74
CA ASP A 456 -13.07 -28.17 -11.87
C ASP A 456 -11.62 -28.25 -11.36
N PRO A 457 -10.95 -29.43 -11.42
CA PRO A 457 -9.59 -29.60 -10.93
C PRO A 457 -8.52 -29.11 -11.91
N THR A 458 -8.89 -28.59 -13.08
CA THR A 458 -7.98 -28.22 -14.17
C THR A 458 -7.26 -26.91 -13.85
N ILE A 459 -5.93 -26.91 -13.99
CA ILE A 459 -5.07 -25.72 -13.82
C ILE A 459 -4.79 -25.08 -15.20
N GLY A 460 -4.57 -25.90 -16.22
CA GLY A 460 -4.32 -25.44 -17.57
C GLY A 460 -3.67 -26.48 -18.47
N GLN A 461 -3.72 -26.22 -19.77
CA GLN A 461 -3.10 -27.02 -20.80
C GLN A 461 -1.88 -26.31 -21.40
N TYR A 462 -0.82 -27.07 -21.70
CA TYR A 462 0.45 -26.55 -22.18
C TYR A 462 0.91 -27.37 -23.38
N MET A 463 0.96 -26.78 -24.57
CA MET A 463 1.42 -27.48 -25.78
C MET A 463 2.90 -27.19 -26.04
N ILE A 464 3.71 -28.25 -26.08
CA ILE A 464 5.12 -28.17 -26.46
C ILE A 464 5.17 -28.34 -27.98
N GLN A 465 5.38 -27.23 -28.68
CA GLN A 465 5.39 -27.17 -30.14
C GLN A 465 6.79 -27.50 -30.71
N LYS A 466 6.86 -27.75 -32.03
CA LYS A 466 8.11 -27.96 -32.80
C LYS A 466 9.02 -29.10 -32.30
N VAL A 467 8.49 -30.07 -31.55
CA VAL A 467 9.17 -31.34 -31.30
C VAL A 467 9.33 -32.08 -32.63
N VAL A 468 10.55 -32.49 -32.94
CA VAL A 468 10.91 -33.29 -34.12
C VAL A 468 11.61 -34.58 -33.68
N PRO A 469 11.55 -35.69 -34.45
CA PRO A 469 12.32 -36.90 -34.14
C PRO A 469 13.83 -36.65 -34.33
N GLN A 470 14.66 -37.55 -33.80
CA GLN A 470 16.09 -37.53 -34.06
C GLN A 470 16.38 -37.86 -35.53
N ALA A 471 17.59 -37.55 -36.02
CA ALA A 471 18.03 -37.90 -37.37
C ALA A 471 18.01 -39.43 -37.67
N THR A 472 17.90 -40.27 -36.64
CA THR A 472 17.70 -41.73 -36.72
C THR A 472 16.23 -42.16 -36.88
N GLY A 473 15.26 -41.24 -36.83
CA GLY A 473 13.82 -41.54 -36.78
C GLY A 473 13.30 -41.96 -35.38
N GLU A 474 14.18 -41.97 -34.38
CA GLU A 474 13.88 -42.28 -32.99
C GLU A 474 13.29 -41.08 -32.24
N SER A 475 12.63 -41.34 -31.12
CA SER A 475 12.05 -40.32 -30.25
C SER A 475 13.14 -39.38 -29.70
N SER A 476 12.94 -38.08 -29.86
CA SER A 476 13.79 -37.05 -29.29
C SER A 476 13.59 -36.93 -27.78
N LYS A 477 14.69 -36.64 -27.07
CA LYS A 477 14.69 -36.42 -25.63
C LYS A 477 14.34 -34.96 -25.33
N VAL A 478 13.11 -34.72 -24.90
CA VAL A 478 12.61 -33.40 -24.53
C VAL A 478 12.68 -33.23 -23.01
N LYS A 479 13.41 -32.21 -22.54
CA LYS A 479 13.40 -31.80 -21.14
C LYS A 479 12.39 -30.69 -20.96
N VAL A 480 11.47 -30.83 -20.01
CA VAL A 480 10.46 -29.81 -19.69
C VAL A 480 10.62 -29.37 -18.24
N LYS A 481 10.83 -28.08 -18.01
CA LYS A 481 11.05 -27.49 -16.69
C LYS A 481 9.75 -26.88 -16.17
N VAL A 482 9.06 -27.61 -15.31
CA VAL A 482 7.81 -27.17 -14.68
C VAL A 482 8.09 -26.49 -13.34
N ARG A 483 7.34 -25.45 -13.00
CA ARG A 483 7.65 -24.54 -11.90
C ARG A 483 6.38 -24.14 -11.14
N ILE A 484 6.51 -24.03 -9.81
CA ILE A 484 5.65 -23.16 -8.99
C ILE A 484 6.41 -21.84 -8.78
N ASN A 485 5.79 -20.73 -9.14
CA ASN A 485 6.38 -19.39 -9.08
C ASN A 485 6.20 -18.72 -7.69
N ILE A 486 6.62 -17.46 -7.55
CA ILE A 486 6.59 -16.74 -6.26
C ILE A 486 5.17 -16.38 -5.78
N HIS A 487 4.16 -16.46 -6.65
CA HIS A 487 2.75 -16.21 -6.36
C HIS A 487 2.00 -17.49 -5.93
N GLY A 488 2.67 -18.65 -5.98
CA GLY A 488 2.06 -19.98 -5.81
C GLY A 488 1.46 -20.55 -7.10
N ILE A 489 1.68 -19.91 -8.26
CA ILE A 489 1.10 -20.31 -9.55
C ILE A 489 2.00 -21.30 -10.31
N PHE A 490 1.41 -22.31 -10.95
CA PHE A 490 2.06 -23.27 -11.82
C PHE A 490 2.34 -22.71 -13.21
N SER A 491 3.51 -23.02 -13.78
CA SER A 491 3.79 -22.82 -15.21
C SER A 491 4.82 -23.80 -15.76
N VAL A 492 4.77 -24.00 -17.08
CA VAL A 492 5.85 -24.66 -17.83
C VAL A 492 6.86 -23.58 -18.24
N SER A 493 8.00 -23.54 -17.55
CA SER A 493 8.95 -22.41 -17.64
C SER A 493 9.96 -22.50 -18.77
N SER A 494 10.27 -23.72 -19.25
CA SER A 494 11.00 -23.94 -20.50
C SER A 494 10.80 -25.39 -20.99
N ALA A 495 10.96 -25.61 -22.28
CA ALA A 495 11.02 -26.93 -22.90
C ALA A 495 12.19 -26.94 -23.88
N SER A 496 13.06 -27.95 -23.82
CA SER A 496 14.29 -28.00 -24.61
C SER A 496 14.52 -29.40 -25.16
N LEU A 497 14.70 -29.52 -26.47
CA LEU A 497 15.05 -30.74 -27.18
C LEU A 497 16.57 -30.97 -27.10
N VAL A 498 16.97 -32.21 -26.86
CA VAL A 498 18.37 -32.61 -26.68
C VAL A 498 18.81 -33.51 -27.84
N GLU A 499 19.55 -32.94 -28.79
CA GLU A 499 20.15 -33.65 -29.92
C GLU A 499 21.51 -34.24 -29.54
N MET A 500 21.73 -35.52 -29.83
CA MET A 500 23.04 -36.16 -29.75
C MET A 500 23.71 -36.15 -31.13
N GLN A 501 24.67 -35.25 -31.36
CA GLN A 501 25.55 -35.39 -32.52
C GLN A 501 26.60 -36.46 -32.24
N LYS A 502 26.67 -37.48 -33.11
CA LYS A 502 27.89 -38.26 -33.27
C LYS A 502 28.94 -37.33 -33.87
N SER A 503 30.11 -37.25 -33.23
CA SER A 503 31.29 -36.69 -33.89
C SER A 503 31.76 -37.69 -34.93
N GLU A 504 31.78 -37.29 -36.20
CA GLU A 504 32.61 -37.96 -37.20
C GLU A 504 34.08 -37.72 -36.83
N GLU A 505 34.90 -38.76 -36.97
CA GLU A 505 36.31 -38.73 -36.56
C GLU A 505 37.15 -38.12 -37.68
N GLY A 506 37.49 -36.84 -37.53
CA GLY A 506 38.58 -36.20 -38.27
C GLY A 506 39.89 -36.43 -37.52
N GLU A 507 40.73 -37.33 -38.03
CA GLU A 507 42.12 -37.45 -37.59
C GLU A 507 42.96 -36.31 -38.19
N GLU A 508 43.45 -35.39 -37.36
CA GLU A 508 44.69 -34.65 -37.64
C GLU A 508 45.57 -34.61 -36.38
N PRO A 509 46.91 -34.45 -36.53
CA PRO A 509 47.85 -34.80 -35.46
C PRO A 509 47.88 -33.82 -34.28
N MET A 510 48.49 -34.27 -33.18
CA MET A 510 48.94 -33.34 -32.14
C MET A 510 50.07 -32.47 -32.67
N ASP A 511 49.97 -31.16 -32.44
CA ASP A 511 51.13 -30.29 -32.27
C ASP A 511 51.14 -29.78 -30.83
N THR A 512 52.32 -29.62 -30.25
CA THR A 512 52.50 -29.13 -28.87
C THR A 512 52.84 -27.65 -28.86
N ASP A 513 52.40 -26.91 -27.84
CA ASP A 513 53.36 -26.19 -26.98
C ASP A 513 52.74 -25.57 -25.71
N ASP A 514 53.51 -25.76 -24.62
CA ASP A 514 53.84 -24.85 -23.51
C ASP A 514 52.82 -24.01 -22.70
N LEU A 515 53.01 -24.14 -21.37
CA LEU A 515 53.16 -23.08 -20.34
C LEU A 515 52.01 -22.07 -20.08
N GLN A 516 51.69 -21.67 -18.85
CA GLN A 516 52.03 -22.10 -17.48
C GLN A 516 50.99 -21.45 -16.52
N TRP A 517 50.90 -21.83 -15.24
CA TRP A 517 50.84 -20.91 -14.07
C TRP A 517 50.60 -21.66 -12.74
N ASN A 518 51.61 -21.55 -11.89
CA ASN A 518 51.72 -21.87 -10.45
C ASN A 518 50.58 -21.25 -9.58
N PHE A 519 50.31 -21.58 -8.31
CA PHE A 519 50.81 -22.49 -7.23
C PHE A 519 49.73 -22.44 -6.07
N PRO A 520 49.89 -23.02 -4.86
CA PRO A 520 50.45 -24.32 -4.43
C PRO A 520 49.43 -25.17 -3.59
N PRO A 521 49.74 -26.43 -3.21
CA PRO A 521 48.86 -27.29 -2.40
C PRO A 521 49.25 -27.36 -0.90
N LEU A 522 48.41 -27.97 -0.04
CA LEU A 522 48.86 -28.57 1.23
C LEU A 522 47.94 -29.71 1.74
N ASN A 523 48.60 -30.79 2.19
CA ASN A 523 48.18 -32.05 2.82
C ASN A 523 46.80 -32.14 3.54
N GLY A 524 46.14 -33.31 3.61
CA GLY A 524 46.50 -34.63 3.07
C GLY A 524 46.18 -35.81 4.01
N LYS A 525 45.74 -36.93 3.43
CA LYS A 525 46.04 -38.32 3.85
C LYS A 525 45.60 -39.29 2.74
N GLN A 526 46.46 -40.26 2.44
CA GLN A 526 46.17 -41.34 1.49
C GLN A 526 45.64 -42.56 2.25
N GLU A 527 44.73 -43.33 1.66
CA GLU A 527 44.79 -44.79 1.76
C GLU A 527 44.30 -45.48 0.47
N LYS A 528 45.07 -46.50 0.09
CA LYS A 528 44.74 -47.71 -0.69
C LYS A 528 43.84 -47.60 -1.95
N LYS A 529 44.47 -47.88 -3.10
CA LYS A 529 43.79 -48.37 -4.32
C LYS A 529 43.23 -49.78 -4.09
N SER A 530 42.20 -50.13 -4.87
CA SER A 530 41.85 -51.50 -5.23
C SER A 530 41.55 -51.55 -6.73
N ASP A 531 42.04 -52.57 -7.44
CA ASP A 531 42.05 -52.56 -8.92
C ASP A 531 40.68 -52.77 -9.57
N GLN A 532 40.44 -52.04 -10.66
CA GLN A 532 39.48 -52.40 -11.70
C GLN A 532 40.10 -52.08 -13.09
N PRO A 533 39.69 -52.77 -14.17
CA PRO A 533 40.24 -52.55 -15.50
C PRO A 533 39.96 -51.12 -16.03
N PRO A 534 40.78 -50.60 -16.97
CA PRO A 534 40.51 -49.32 -17.60
C PRO A 534 39.20 -49.38 -18.40
N GLN A 535 38.12 -48.83 -17.86
CA GLN A 535 36.89 -48.62 -18.62
C GLN A 535 37.19 -47.70 -19.81
N ALA A 536 36.77 -48.11 -21.01
CA ALA A 536 36.92 -47.31 -22.21
C ALA A 536 36.30 -45.91 -22.00
N LYS A 537 37.07 -44.85 -22.31
CA LYS A 537 36.58 -43.47 -22.26
C LYS A 537 35.39 -43.35 -23.22
N LYS A 538 34.19 -43.24 -22.68
CA LYS A 538 32.98 -42.99 -23.48
C LYS A 538 33.21 -41.73 -24.33
N PRO A 539 32.85 -41.73 -25.63
CA PRO A 539 33.10 -40.59 -26.51
C PRO A 539 32.40 -39.32 -25.97
N LYS A 540 33.06 -38.16 -26.09
CA LYS A 540 32.50 -36.87 -25.67
C LYS A 540 31.41 -36.42 -26.66
N VAL A 541 30.20 -36.96 -26.51
CA VAL A 541 29.03 -36.58 -27.30
C VAL A 541 28.77 -35.07 -27.16
N LYS A 542 29.06 -34.30 -28.22
CA LYS A 542 28.64 -32.89 -28.30
C LYS A 542 27.11 -32.88 -28.35
N THR A 543 26.52 -32.32 -27.30
CA THR A 543 25.07 -32.30 -27.10
C THR A 543 24.55 -30.93 -27.48
N LYS A 544 23.70 -30.85 -28.51
CA LYS A 544 23.04 -29.60 -28.91
C LYS A 544 21.68 -29.52 -28.21
N VAL A 545 21.38 -28.36 -27.67
CA VAL A 545 20.11 -28.07 -26.98
C VAL A 545 19.36 -27.03 -27.79
N LEU A 546 18.11 -27.32 -28.13
CA LEU A 546 17.23 -26.45 -28.90
C LEU A 546 15.99 -26.15 -28.04
N ASP A 547 15.75 -24.89 -27.72
CA ASP A 547 14.55 -24.50 -26.98
C ASP A 547 13.30 -24.54 -27.88
N LEU A 548 12.21 -25.02 -27.30
CA LEU A 548 10.93 -25.28 -27.96
C LEU A 548 9.89 -24.25 -27.51
N PRO A 549 9.07 -23.70 -28.43
CA PRO A 549 7.96 -22.84 -28.05
C PRO A 549 6.91 -23.61 -27.23
N ILE A 550 6.39 -22.95 -26.20
CA ILE A 550 5.32 -23.46 -25.34
C ILE A 550 4.11 -22.55 -25.47
N GLU A 551 3.00 -23.11 -25.92
CA GLU A 551 1.70 -22.48 -25.86
C GLU A 551 1.08 -22.74 -24.48
N ASN A 552 0.63 -21.68 -23.80
CA ASN A 552 0.10 -21.76 -22.44
C ASN A 552 -1.40 -21.41 -22.49
N ASN A 553 -2.26 -22.36 -22.17
CA ASN A 553 -3.71 -22.16 -22.05
C ASN A 553 -4.15 -22.40 -20.58
N PRO A 554 -3.93 -21.41 -19.69
CA PRO A 554 -4.31 -21.51 -18.28
C PRO A 554 -5.83 -21.40 -18.11
N GLN A 555 -6.37 -22.22 -17.20
CA GLN A 555 -7.81 -22.34 -17.01
C GLN A 555 -8.39 -21.09 -16.29
N TRP A 556 -9.48 -20.55 -16.84
CA TRP A 556 -10.21 -19.35 -16.36
C TRP A 556 -9.41 -18.02 -16.27
N GLN A 557 -8.23 -17.89 -16.89
CA GLN A 557 -7.52 -16.59 -16.97
C GLN A 557 -8.09 -15.70 -18.09
N LEU A 558 -8.00 -14.37 -17.95
CA LEU A 558 -8.37 -13.45 -19.04
C LEU A 558 -7.37 -13.52 -20.21
N ALA A 559 -7.90 -13.50 -21.43
CA ALA A 559 -7.08 -13.32 -22.63
C ALA A 559 -6.48 -11.91 -22.67
N ILE A 560 -5.25 -11.77 -23.19
CA ILE A 560 -4.49 -10.49 -23.17
C ILE A 560 -5.27 -9.34 -23.82
N GLU A 561 -6.02 -9.61 -24.89
CA GLU A 561 -6.87 -8.62 -25.57
C GLU A 561 -8.01 -8.11 -24.67
N MET A 562 -8.68 -9.01 -23.94
CA MET A 562 -9.74 -8.67 -22.99
C MET A 562 -9.17 -7.95 -21.76
N LEU A 563 -7.99 -8.36 -21.29
CA LEU A 563 -7.28 -7.72 -20.19
C LEU A 563 -6.90 -6.27 -20.54
N ASN A 564 -6.39 -6.02 -21.75
CA ASN A 564 -6.09 -4.68 -22.24
C ASN A 564 -7.35 -3.82 -22.39
N LEU A 565 -8.46 -4.38 -22.90
CA LEU A 565 -9.75 -3.70 -22.97
C LEU A 565 -10.28 -3.33 -21.57
N PHE A 566 -10.07 -4.18 -20.57
CA PHE A 566 -10.46 -3.90 -19.19
C PHE A 566 -9.59 -2.80 -18.55
N VAL A 567 -8.27 -2.77 -18.82
CA VAL A 567 -7.37 -1.65 -18.44
C VAL A 567 -7.88 -0.33 -19.03
N GLU A 568 -8.22 -0.30 -20.33
CA GLU A 568 -8.72 0.91 -21.00
C GLU A 568 -10.05 1.39 -20.40
N ASN A 569 -10.95 0.45 -20.08
CA ASN A 569 -12.26 0.77 -19.50
C ASN A 569 -12.16 1.21 -18.03
N GLU A 570 -11.25 0.65 -17.23
CA GLU A 570 -10.95 1.16 -15.89
C GLU A 570 -10.39 2.59 -15.97
N GLY A 571 -9.48 2.87 -16.90
CA GLY A 571 -8.97 4.23 -17.15
C GLY A 571 -10.07 5.24 -17.50
N LYS A 572 -11.06 4.85 -18.31
CA LYS A 572 -12.25 5.68 -18.60
C LYS A 572 -13.11 5.91 -17.36
N MET A 573 -13.35 4.87 -16.56
CA MET A 573 -14.13 5.01 -15.33
C MET A 573 -13.42 5.89 -14.28
N ILE A 574 -12.10 5.76 -14.10
CA ILE A 574 -11.30 6.65 -13.24
C ILE A 574 -11.40 8.11 -13.71
N MET A 575 -11.33 8.36 -15.03
CA MET A 575 -11.48 9.72 -15.57
C MET A 575 -12.88 10.28 -15.32
N GLN A 576 -13.93 9.47 -15.46
CA GLN A 576 -15.31 9.86 -15.16
C GLN A 576 -15.52 10.14 -13.66
N ASP A 577 -15.05 9.24 -12.79
CA ASP A 577 -15.10 9.39 -11.33
C ASP A 577 -14.40 10.69 -10.89
N LYS A 578 -13.25 11.00 -11.51
CA LYS A 578 -12.51 12.24 -11.28
C LYS A 578 -13.25 13.48 -11.80
N LEU A 579 -13.85 13.44 -12.99
CA LEU A 579 -14.59 14.58 -13.56
C LEU A 579 -15.82 14.94 -12.71
N GLU A 580 -16.57 13.94 -12.25
CA GLU A 580 -17.71 14.14 -11.37
C GLU A 580 -17.26 14.64 -9.98
N LYS A 581 -16.13 14.15 -9.44
CA LYS A 581 -15.55 14.74 -8.23
C LYS A 581 -15.19 16.21 -8.44
N GLU A 582 -14.44 16.55 -9.50
CA GLU A 582 -14.04 17.94 -9.78
C GLU A 582 -15.23 18.87 -10.07
N ARG A 583 -16.39 18.34 -10.48
CA ARG A 583 -17.66 19.07 -10.62
C ARG A 583 -18.26 19.38 -9.25
N ASN A 584 -18.34 18.39 -8.36
CA ASN A 584 -18.87 18.56 -7.00
C ASN A 584 -17.95 19.42 -6.13
N ASP A 585 -16.63 19.21 -6.19
CA ASP A 585 -15.65 20.10 -5.55
C ASP A 585 -15.87 21.56 -6.03
N ALA A 586 -16.12 21.79 -7.32
CA ALA A 586 -16.41 23.13 -7.84
C ALA A 586 -17.75 23.72 -7.34
N LYS A 587 -18.80 22.91 -7.17
CA LYS A 587 -20.07 23.35 -6.55
C LYS A 587 -19.84 23.78 -5.08
N ASN A 588 -19.17 22.93 -4.31
CA ASN A 588 -18.89 23.17 -2.89
C ASN A 588 -18.04 24.44 -2.70
N ASN A 589 -17.09 24.73 -3.60
CA ASN A 589 -16.31 25.98 -3.58
C ASN A 589 -17.17 27.25 -3.82
N VAL A 590 -18.35 27.15 -4.46
CA VAL A 590 -19.31 28.28 -4.54
C VAL A 590 -20.07 28.39 -3.23
N GLU A 591 -20.61 27.28 -2.73
CA GLU A 591 -21.40 27.21 -1.49
C GLU A 591 -20.60 27.71 -0.26
N GLU A 592 -19.36 27.24 -0.09
CA GLU A 592 -18.44 27.70 0.95
C GLU A 592 -18.16 29.20 0.85
N TYR A 593 -17.87 29.71 -0.35
CA TYR A 593 -17.63 31.14 -0.57
C TYR A 593 -18.87 32.01 -0.33
N VAL A 594 -20.06 31.49 -0.62
CA VAL A 594 -21.33 32.20 -0.35
C VAL A 594 -21.55 32.34 1.15
N TYR A 595 -21.43 31.26 1.92
CA TYR A 595 -21.59 31.30 3.37
C TYR A 595 -20.51 32.14 4.06
N ASP A 596 -19.24 31.97 3.68
CA ASP A 596 -18.09 32.68 4.25
C ASP A 596 -18.16 34.20 4.01
N MET A 597 -18.54 34.64 2.81
CA MET A 597 -18.68 36.07 2.52
C MET A 597 -19.92 36.68 3.17
N ARG A 598 -21.05 35.95 3.27
CA ARG A 598 -22.29 36.44 3.88
C ARG A 598 -22.08 36.79 5.36
N ASP A 599 -21.39 35.93 6.12
CA ASP A 599 -21.03 36.21 7.51
C ASP A 599 -20.10 37.43 7.62
N LYS A 600 -19.03 37.47 6.82
CA LYS A 600 -18.01 38.53 6.92
C LYS A 600 -18.52 39.91 6.51
N LEU A 601 -19.44 40.01 5.55
CA LEU A 601 -20.03 41.29 5.11
C LEU A 601 -20.80 42.04 6.20
N HIS A 602 -21.42 41.30 7.13
CA HIS A 602 -22.11 41.87 8.29
C HIS A 602 -21.25 41.89 9.56
N GLY A 603 -19.99 41.44 9.46
CA GLY A 603 -18.99 41.45 10.52
C GLY A 603 -17.72 42.20 10.12
N MET A 604 -16.62 41.46 9.94
CA MET A 604 -15.28 42.04 9.76
C MET A 604 -15.12 42.93 8.50
N PHE A 605 -15.91 42.71 7.45
CA PHE A 605 -15.82 43.46 6.20
C PHE A 605 -16.74 44.69 6.11
N GLU A 606 -17.66 44.89 7.05
CA GLU A 606 -18.66 45.98 7.04
C GLU A 606 -18.03 47.36 6.72
N LYS A 607 -16.86 47.64 7.31
CA LYS A 607 -16.13 48.92 7.19
C LYS A 607 -15.35 49.10 5.89
N PHE A 608 -15.24 48.05 5.06
CA PHE A 608 -14.37 47.97 3.88
C PHE A 608 -15.14 47.98 2.55
N ILE A 609 -16.46 48.14 2.64
CA ILE A 609 -17.42 48.22 1.54
C ILE A 609 -18.32 49.47 1.73
N THR A 610 -19.08 49.88 0.71
CA THR A 610 -20.17 50.87 0.91
C THR A 610 -21.46 50.15 1.24
N GLU A 611 -22.44 50.82 1.88
CA GLU A 611 -23.75 50.20 2.14
C GLU A 611 -24.43 49.74 0.84
N SER A 612 -24.37 50.57 -0.22
CA SER A 612 -24.93 50.23 -1.53
C SER A 612 -24.25 49.02 -2.19
N ASP A 613 -22.91 48.92 -2.10
CA ASP A 613 -22.18 47.78 -2.66
C ASP A 613 -22.41 46.51 -1.81
N ARG A 614 -22.48 46.65 -0.48
CA ARG A 614 -22.77 45.57 0.47
C ARG A 614 -24.13 44.96 0.18
N ASP A 615 -25.15 45.79 0.06
CA ASP A 615 -26.53 45.32 -0.11
C ASP A 615 -26.70 44.68 -1.50
N THR A 616 -26.06 45.26 -2.54
CA THR A 616 -26.00 44.68 -3.89
C THR A 616 -25.29 43.33 -3.92
N PHE A 617 -24.17 43.20 -3.22
CA PHE A 617 -23.40 41.95 -3.18
C PHE A 617 -24.09 40.89 -2.31
N SER A 618 -24.70 41.29 -1.19
CA SER A 618 -25.47 40.40 -0.31
C SER A 618 -26.66 39.79 -1.05
N LEU A 619 -27.42 40.60 -1.81
CA LEU A 619 -28.47 40.10 -2.69
C LEU A 619 -27.93 39.10 -3.72
N LYS A 620 -26.77 39.38 -4.34
CA LYS A 620 -26.15 38.44 -5.30
C LYS A 620 -25.64 37.14 -4.65
N LEU A 621 -25.28 37.16 -3.37
CA LEU A 621 -24.95 35.95 -2.61
C LEU A 621 -26.23 35.13 -2.36
N GLU A 622 -27.32 35.77 -1.91
CA GLU A 622 -28.65 35.14 -1.72
C GLU A 622 -29.22 34.57 -3.03
N ASP A 623 -29.14 35.31 -4.15
CA ASP A 623 -29.48 34.83 -5.49
C ASP A 623 -28.67 33.58 -5.89
N THR A 624 -27.40 33.49 -5.46
CA THR A 624 -26.54 32.34 -5.78
C THR A 624 -26.81 31.15 -4.85
N GLU A 625 -27.16 31.40 -3.59
CA GLU A 625 -27.59 30.40 -2.61
C GLU A 625 -28.89 29.73 -3.07
N ASN A 626 -29.90 30.52 -3.42
CA ASN A 626 -31.16 30.03 -3.99
C ASN A 626 -30.91 29.23 -5.28
N TRP A 627 -30.09 29.78 -6.19
CA TRP A 627 -29.73 29.08 -7.44
C TRP A 627 -29.05 27.72 -7.20
N LEU A 628 -28.16 27.57 -6.21
CA LEU A 628 -27.48 26.29 -5.91
C LEU A 628 -28.42 25.14 -5.48
N TYR A 629 -29.62 25.48 -5.00
CA TYR A 629 -30.68 24.54 -4.60
C TYR A 629 -31.83 24.45 -5.63
N GLU A 630 -31.79 25.24 -6.71
CA GLU A 630 -32.73 25.21 -7.85
C GLU A 630 -31.98 24.84 -9.16
N ASP A 631 -32.01 25.70 -10.19
CA ASP A 631 -31.38 25.47 -11.51
C ASP A 631 -29.87 25.13 -11.44
N GLY A 632 -29.20 25.55 -10.36
CA GLY A 632 -27.80 25.30 -10.06
C GLY A 632 -27.52 24.01 -9.30
N GLU A 633 -28.51 23.15 -9.03
CA GLU A 633 -28.24 21.87 -8.37
C GLU A 633 -27.28 21.00 -9.20
N ASP A 634 -27.54 20.94 -10.51
CA ASP A 634 -26.84 20.12 -11.48
C ASP A 634 -26.35 20.91 -12.69
N GLN A 635 -25.22 21.59 -12.53
CA GLN A 635 -24.56 22.29 -13.63
C GLN A 635 -23.18 21.71 -13.97
N PRO A 636 -22.68 21.92 -15.22
CA PRO A 636 -21.31 21.60 -15.60
C PRO A 636 -20.29 22.38 -14.77
N LYS A 637 -19.13 21.77 -14.50
CA LYS A 637 -18.04 22.32 -13.68
C LYS A 637 -17.68 23.79 -13.98
N GLN A 638 -17.69 24.17 -15.27
CA GLN A 638 -17.34 25.54 -15.68
C GLN A 638 -18.34 26.59 -15.17
N VAL A 639 -19.63 26.27 -15.08
CA VAL A 639 -20.66 27.21 -14.61
C VAL A 639 -20.42 27.61 -13.16
N TYR A 640 -20.04 26.67 -12.29
CA TYR A 640 -19.65 26.97 -10.90
C TYR A 640 -18.38 27.84 -10.84
N ILE A 641 -17.38 27.57 -11.68
CA ILE A 641 -16.14 28.37 -11.76
C ILE A 641 -16.44 29.80 -12.21
N ASP A 642 -17.31 29.98 -13.21
CA ASP A 642 -17.69 31.29 -13.73
C ASP A 642 -18.50 32.08 -12.69
N ARG A 643 -19.47 31.43 -12.02
CA ARG A 643 -20.22 32.00 -10.88
C ARG A 643 -19.29 32.42 -9.73
N LEU A 644 -18.38 31.56 -9.30
CA LEU A 644 -17.39 31.88 -8.25
C LEU A 644 -16.49 33.06 -8.67
N THR A 645 -16.11 33.12 -9.95
CA THR A 645 -15.32 34.21 -10.52
C THR A 645 -16.12 35.52 -10.57
N GLU A 646 -17.43 35.48 -10.80
CA GLU A 646 -18.29 36.66 -10.69
C GLU A 646 -18.45 37.16 -9.24
N LEU A 647 -18.64 36.26 -8.27
CA LEU A 647 -18.74 36.66 -6.86
C LEU A 647 -17.41 37.24 -6.36
N LYS A 648 -16.28 36.65 -6.75
CA LYS A 648 -14.94 37.16 -6.40
C LYS A 648 -14.61 38.52 -7.00
N LYS A 649 -15.20 38.93 -8.14
CA LYS A 649 -15.07 40.32 -8.66
C LYS A 649 -15.64 41.37 -7.69
N LEU A 650 -16.62 41.01 -6.86
CA LEU A 650 -17.20 41.90 -5.84
C LEU A 650 -16.53 41.73 -4.47
N GLY A 651 -16.28 40.48 -4.05
CA GLY A 651 -15.73 40.19 -2.72
C GLY A 651 -14.22 40.38 -2.58
N GLN A 652 -13.42 40.09 -3.61
CA GLN A 652 -11.95 40.16 -3.52
C GLN A 652 -11.45 41.57 -3.20
N PRO A 653 -11.94 42.68 -3.80
CA PRO A 653 -11.51 44.02 -3.41
C PRO A 653 -11.77 44.37 -1.94
N VAL A 654 -12.83 43.82 -1.34
CA VAL A 654 -13.18 44.03 0.08
C VAL A 654 -12.22 43.26 0.98
N GLN A 655 -11.97 41.99 0.65
CA GLN A 655 -11.02 41.13 1.35
C GLN A 655 -9.58 41.66 1.24
N ASP A 656 -9.19 42.19 0.08
CA ASP A 656 -7.92 42.87 -0.15
C ASP A 656 -7.78 44.11 0.75
N ARG A 657 -8.79 44.99 0.81
CA ARG A 657 -8.80 46.18 1.67
C ARG A 657 -8.70 45.84 3.16
N TYR A 658 -9.41 44.80 3.60
CA TYR A 658 -9.34 44.28 4.97
C TYR A 658 -7.93 43.78 5.30
N THR A 659 -7.38 42.89 4.46
CA THR A 659 -6.04 42.30 4.64
C THR A 659 -4.96 43.38 4.64
N GLU A 660 -5.03 44.30 3.69
CA GLU A 660 -4.18 45.49 3.64
C GLU A 660 -4.35 46.40 4.87
N SER A 661 -5.48 46.39 5.58
CA SER A 661 -5.62 47.19 6.81
C SER A 661 -4.89 46.57 8.01
N GLU A 662 -4.75 45.24 8.02
CA GLU A 662 -4.04 44.48 9.04
C GLU A 662 -2.52 44.40 8.77
N GLU A 663 -2.09 44.22 7.52
CA GLU A 663 -0.67 44.01 7.19
C GLU A 663 0.12 45.31 7.07
N ARG A 664 -0.49 46.36 6.49
CA ARG A 664 0.18 47.63 6.17
C ARG A 664 0.69 48.40 7.40
N PRO A 665 0.01 48.42 8.57
CA PRO A 665 0.58 49.00 9.80
C PRO A 665 1.86 48.28 10.24
N LYS A 666 1.87 46.93 10.17
CA LYS A 666 3.02 46.09 10.53
C LYS A 666 4.19 46.34 9.58
N ALA A 667 3.93 46.40 8.28
CA ALA A 667 4.94 46.75 7.26
C ALA A 667 5.51 48.18 7.45
N PHE A 668 4.69 49.16 7.84
CA PHE A 668 5.17 50.50 8.20
C PHE A 668 5.98 50.50 9.51
N GLU A 669 5.60 49.71 10.51
CA GLU A 669 6.34 49.59 11.77
C GLU A 669 7.75 49.03 11.54
N ASP A 670 7.89 47.98 10.71
CA ASP A 670 9.17 47.37 10.40
C ASP A 670 10.08 48.27 9.54
N LEU A 671 9.51 48.98 8.55
CA LEU A 671 10.21 50.05 7.85
C LEU A 671 10.69 51.14 8.82
N GLY A 672 9.85 51.51 9.79
CA GLY A 672 10.16 52.48 10.84
C GLY A 672 11.32 52.04 11.74
N LYS A 673 11.31 50.79 12.22
CA LYS A 673 12.41 50.19 13.00
C LYS A 673 13.73 50.24 12.21
N GLN A 674 13.71 49.88 10.93
CA GLN A 674 14.91 49.83 10.11
C GLN A 674 15.45 51.24 9.77
N LEU A 675 14.56 52.21 9.51
CA LEU A 675 14.94 53.63 9.40
C LEU A 675 15.60 54.14 10.69
N GLN A 676 15.00 53.86 11.86
CA GLN A 676 15.60 54.22 13.16
C GLN A 676 16.96 53.56 13.40
N GLN A 677 17.15 52.31 12.97
CA GLN A 677 18.44 51.62 13.07
C GLN A 677 19.52 52.33 12.26
N TYR A 678 19.26 52.68 11.00
CA TYR A 678 20.25 53.41 10.19
C TYR A 678 20.45 54.86 10.66
N MET A 679 19.41 55.55 11.14
CA MET A 679 19.56 56.87 11.77
C MET A 679 20.53 56.83 12.95
N LYS A 680 20.39 55.86 13.87
CA LYS A 680 21.31 55.68 15.00
C LYS A 680 22.75 55.43 14.57
N ILE A 681 22.97 54.65 13.52
CA ILE A 681 24.32 54.38 13.01
C ILE A 681 24.95 55.64 12.38
N VAL A 682 24.15 56.42 11.63
CA VAL A 682 24.59 57.70 11.07
C VAL A 682 24.87 58.73 12.17
N GLU A 683 24.10 58.73 13.26
CA GLU A 683 24.33 59.60 14.42
C GLU A 683 25.58 59.18 15.22
N ALA A 684 25.78 57.87 15.45
CA ALA A 684 26.99 57.31 16.03
C ALA A 684 28.26 57.66 15.22
N PHE A 685 28.18 57.61 13.88
CA PHE A 685 29.24 58.08 12.99
C PHE A 685 29.51 59.58 13.16
N LYS A 686 28.47 60.43 13.20
CA LYS A 686 28.59 61.89 13.42
C LYS A 686 29.18 62.25 14.79
N ILE A 687 29.02 61.37 15.79
CA ILE A 687 29.59 61.49 17.15
C ILE A 687 31.01 60.88 17.24
N LYS A 688 31.48 60.19 16.20
CA LYS A 688 32.75 59.42 16.15
C LYS A 688 32.81 58.30 17.18
N GLU A 689 31.72 57.54 17.32
CA GLU A 689 31.78 56.28 18.07
C GLU A 689 32.80 55.32 17.45
N GLU A 690 33.63 54.72 18.29
CA GLU A 690 34.77 53.88 17.86
C GLU A 690 34.34 52.70 16.97
N GLN A 691 33.08 52.26 17.06
CA GLN A 691 32.53 51.18 16.23
C GLN A 691 32.28 51.58 14.76
N TYR A 692 32.19 52.86 14.44
CA TYR A 692 31.76 53.35 13.11
C TYR A 692 32.68 54.40 12.47
N ASP A 693 33.61 55.03 13.20
CA ASP A 693 34.53 56.08 12.69
C ASP A 693 35.42 55.65 11.49
N HIS A 694 35.45 54.35 11.15
CA HIS A 694 36.18 53.79 9.99
C HIS A 694 35.36 53.73 8.69
N LEU A 695 34.09 54.15 8.69
CA LEU A 695 33.24 54.18 7.49
C LEU A 695 33.57 55.39 6.59
N ASP A 696 33.33 55.26 5.28
CA ASP A 696 33.56 56.33 4.31
C ASP A 696 32.50 57.44 4.45
N GLU A 697 32.94 58.69 4.59
CA GLU A 697 32.04 59.83 4.84
C GLU A 697 31.03 60.05 3.69
N VAL A 698 31.43 59.83 2.44
CA VAL A 698 30.56 60.01 1.27
C VAL A 698 29.52 58.89 1.19
N GLU A 699 29.90 57.66 1.55
CA GLU A 699 28.96 56.55 1.68
C GLU A 699 27.98 56.73 2.85
N VAL A 700 28.44 57.23 4.01
CA VAL A 700 27.54 57.50 5.16
C VAL A 700 26.60 58.67 4.87
N GLN A 701 27.05 59.74 4.21
CA GLN A 701 26.17 60.82 3.71
C GLN A 701 25.14 60.30 2.69
N LYS A 702 25.50 59.30 1.87
CA LYS A 702 24.56 58.62 0.97
C LYS A 702 23.51 57.80 1.73
N VAL A 703 23.88 57.12 2.83
CA VAL A 703 22.94 56.44 3.72
C VAL A 703 22.00 57.45 4.40
N ASP A 704 22.53 58.51 4.98
CA ASP A 704 21.76 59.60 5.63
C ASP A 704 20.70 60.18 4.67
N LYS A 705 21.11 60.46 3.43
CA LYS A 705 20.19 60.92 2.37
C LYS A 705 19.12 59.88 2.04
N MET A 706 19.48 58.61 1.79
CA MET A 706 18.50 57.57 1.44
C MET A 706 17.51 57.29 2.57
N VAL A 707 17.96 57.34 3.83
CA VAL A 707 17.11 57.23 5.02
C VAL A 707 16.14 58.42 5.09
N SER A 708 16.61 59.65 4.85
CA SER A 708 15.78 60.85 4.79
C SER A 708 14.72 60.78 3.66
N ASP A 709 15.14 60.46 2.44
CA ASP A 709 14.26 60.35 1.26
C ASP A 709 13.16 59.29 1.48
N VAL A 710 13.50 58.14 2.06
CA VAL A 710 12.52 57.06 2.38
C VAL A 710 11.63 57.43 3.57
N MET A 711 12.14 58.16 4.59
CA MET A 711 11.31 58.64 5.70
C MET A 711 10.30 59.70 5.23
N ILE A 712 10.69 60.60 4.31
CA ILE A 712 9.79 61.56 3.68
C ILE A 712 8.71 60.83 2.87
N TRP A 713 9.08 59.81 2.09
CA TRP A 713 8.13 58.96 1.37
C TRP A 713 7.14 58.26 2.31
N MET A 714 7.63 57.65 3.39
CA MET A 714 6.83 56.94 4.39
C MET A 714 5.82 57.89 5.04
N ASN A 715 6.27 59.03 5.57
CA ASN A 715 5.40 60.03 6.19
C ASN A 715 4.36 60.60 5.19
N SER A 716 4.77 60.84 3.93
CA SER A 716 3.87 61.30 2.87
C SER A 716 2.78 60.27 2.56
N LYS A 717 3.14 58.99 2.42
CA LYS A 717 2.19 57.89 2.15
C LYS A 717 1.27 57.61 3.34
N MET A 718 1.78 57.60 4.58
CA MET A 718 0.95 57.48 5.79
C MET A 718 -0.06 58.65 5.89
N ASN A 719 0.38 59.88 5.61
CA ASN A 719 -0.50 61.06 5.63
C ASN A 719 -1.59 60.99 4.54
N GLN A 720 -1.23 60.63 3.31
CA GLN A 720 -2.20 60.40 2.23
C GLN A 720 -3.20 59.29 2.60
N GLN A 721 -2.71 58.19 3.19
CA GLN A 721 -3.54 57.07 3.59
C GLN A 721 -4.52 57.41 4.72
N SER A 722 -4.09 58.22 5.70
CA SER A 722 -4.93 58.64 6.84
C SER A 722 -6.16 59.48 6.45
N LYS A 723 -6.19 59.99 5.22
CA LYS A 723 -7.28 60.80 4.66
C LYS A 723 -8.26 59.99 3.81
N GLN A 724 -8.00 58.70 3.62
CA GLN A 724 -8.79 57.81 2.77
C GLN A 724 -9.70 56.93 3.62
N SER A 725 -10.93 56.73 3.17
CA SER A 725 -11.87 55.79 3.79
C SER A 725 -11.43 54.34 3.60
N LEU A 726 -11.74 53.47 4.57
CA LEU A 726 -11.40 52.05 4.56
C LEU A 726 -12.09 51.27 3.41
N ASN A 727 -13.17 51.81 2.85
CA ASN A 727 -13.89 51.24 1.71
C ASN A 727 -13.37 51.69 0.34
N VAL A 728 -12.16 52.25 0.27
CA VAL A 728 -11.46 52.60 -0.98
C VAL A 728 -10.08 51.93 -1.00
N ASP A 729 -9.64 51.49 -2.18
CA ASP A 729 -8.36 50.80 -2.39
C ASP A 729 -7.17 51.65 -1.91
N PRO A 730 -6.21 51.07 -1.18
CA PRO A 730 -5.21 51.84 -0.42
C PRO A 730 -4.22 52.61 -1.29
N VAL A 731 -3.76 53.77 -0.79
CA VAL A 731 -2.79 54.67 -1.47
C VAL A 731 -1.40 54.03 -1.62
N VAL A 732 -1.10 52.99 -0.85
CA VAL A 732 0.10 52.16 -0.96
C VAL A 732 -0.20 50.78 -0.36
N LYS A 733 0.28 49.71 -1.01
CA LYS A 733 0.12 48.33 -0.56
C LYS A 733 1.22 47.88 0.39
N ALA A 734 0.93 46.94 1.30
CA ALA A 734 1.91 46.35 2.22
C ALA A 734 3.12 45.74 1.47
N ALA A 735 2.87 45.17 0.29
CA ALA A 735 3.91 44.68 -0.62
C ALA A 735 4.87 45.78 -1.13
N GLU A 736 4.37 47.00 -1.41
CA GLU A 736 5.19 48.14 -1.84
C GLU A 736 6.08 48.65 -0.70
N ILE A 737 5.53 48.71 0.52
CA ILE A 737 6.29 49.10 1.74
C ILE A 737 7.39 48.06 2.01
N THR A 738 7.06 46.77 1.89
CA THR A 738 8.02 45.66 2.04
C THR A 738 9.12 45.72 0.97
N ALA A 739 8.76 46.08 -0.28
CA ALA A 739 9.74 46.30 -1.34
C ALA A 739 10.67 47.48 -1.03
N LYS A 740 10.15 48.62 -0.57
CA LYS A 740 10.96 49.79 -0.14
C LYS A 740 11.86 49.48 1.05
N THR A 741 11.39 48.67 1.99
CA THR A 741 12.16 48.16 3.14
C THR A 741 13.36 47.31 2.66
N ARG A 742 13.14 46.45 1.66
CA ARG A 742 14.20 45.64 1.03
C ARG A 742 15.17 46.46 0.18
N GLU A 743 14.70 47.47 -0.55
CA GLU A 743 15.56 48.42 -1.27
C GLU A 743 16.48 49.18 -0.31
N LEU A 744 15.92 49.72 0.78
CA LEU A 744 16.67 50.40 1.85
C LEU A 744 17.70 49.46 2.48
N PHE A 745 17.33 48.19 2.77
CA PHE A 745 18.27 47.19 3.28
C PHE A 745 19.44 46.96 2.31
N SER A 746 19.13 46.69 1.04
CA SER A 746 20.12 46.36 0.01
C SER A 746 21.10 47.51 -0.26
N ALA A 747 20.65 48.76 -0.12
CA ALA A 747 21.49 49.94 -0.33
C ALA A 747 22.30 50.37 0.91
N CYS A 748 21.69 50.33 2.11
CA CYS A 748 22.32 50.85 3.32
C CYS A 748 23.13 49.80 4.07
N ASN A 749 22.65 48.55 4.15
CA ASN A 749 23.30 47.51 4.95
C ASN A 749 24.76 47.23 4.52
N PRO A 750 25.11 47.11 3.22
CA PRO A 750 26.49 46.88 2.79
C PRO A 750 27.47 48.02 3.09
N ILE A 751 26.97 49.21 3.41
CA ILE A 751 27.77 50.36 3.84
C ILE A 751 27.99 50.27 5.36
N VAL A 752 26.90 50.20 6.14
CA VAL A 752 26.99 50.25 7.61
C VAL A 752 27.58 48.99 8.27
N THR A 753 27.73 47.89 7.54
CA THR A 753 28.36 46.65 8.04
C THR A 753 29.79 46.42 7.54
N LYS A 754 30.46 47.42 6.92
CA LYS A 754 31.87 47.28 6.54
C LYS A 754 32.75 47.08 7.79
N PRO A 755 33.63 46.06 7.84
CA PRO A 755 34.49 45.82 9.00
C PRO A 755 35.65 46.82 9.10
N LYS A 756 36.15 47.04 10.32
CA LYS A 756 37.37 47.83 10.57
C LYS A 756 38.58 47.26 9.80
N PRO A 757 39.44 48.12 9.21
CA PRO A 757 40.77 47.72 8.77
C PRO A 757 41.59 47.14 9.93
N LYS A 758 42.36 46.08 9.70
CA LYS A 758 43.34 45.59 10.68
C LYS A 758 44.58 46.49 10.69
N VAL A 759 45.08 46.79 11.89
CA VAL A 759 46.29 47.59 12.11
C VAL A 759 47.42 46.69 12.60
N GLU A 760 48.62 46.84 12.04
CA GLU A 760 49.83 46.16 12.49
C GLU A 760 50.53 46.95 13.62
N LEU A 761 51.20 46.24 14.52
CA LEU A 761 51.78 46.83 15.74
C LEU A 761 53.20 47.39 15.51
N PRO A 762 53.47 48.67 15.83
CA PRO A 762 54.83 49.18 15.97
C PRO A 762 55.48 48.70 17.30
N LYS A 763 56.81 48.82 17.41
CA LYS A 763 57.58 48.58 18.65
C LYS A 763 58.61 49.69 18.89
N ASP A 764 58.82 50.01 20.16
CA ASP A 764 59.63 51.14 20.64
C ASP A 764 61.16 50.97 20.55
N ASP A 765 61.86 52.09 20.78
CA ASP A 765 63.32 52.21 20.74
C ASP A 765 64.01 51.94 22.11
N LYS A 766 65.01 51.06 22.10
CA LYS A 766 66.33 51.05 22.79
C LYS A 766 66.50 51.63 24.22
N PRO A 767 67.34 50.98 25.06
CA PRO A 767 68.79 51.32 25.09
C PRO A 767 69.73 50.15 24.70
N ALA A 768 71.05 50.29 24.92
CA ALA A 768 72.11 49.44 24.34
C ALA A 768 73.09 48.80 25.36
N GLU A 769 73.93 47.89 24.85
CA GLU A 769 75.01 47.11 25.49
C GLU A 769 74.56 46.00 26.49
N GLN A 770 75.14 44.79 26.54
CA GLN A 770 76.49 44.31 26.16
C GLN A 770 76.50 42.90 25.49
N ASN A 771 77.58 42.62 24.73
CA ASN A 771 78.28 41.34 24.46
C ASN A 771 77.52 39.98 24.34
N GLY A 772 77.76 39.27 23.21
CA GLY A 772 77.40 37.84 22.98
C GLY A 772 78.49 36.85 23.47
N PRO A 773 78.83 35.75 22.73
CA PRO A 773 78.57 35.46 21.30
C PRO A 773 78.26 33.95 20.93
N VAL A 774 78.33 33.64 19.61
CA VAL A 774 78.63 32.34 18.94
C VAL A 774 77.49 31.51 18.28
N ASN A 775 77.49 31.58 16.94
CA ASN A 775 77.21 30.59 15.86
C ASN A 775 76.06 29.55 15.88
N GLY A 776 75.40 29.41 14.70
CA GLY A 776 75.16 28.08 14.09
C GLY A 776 74.12 27.97 12.96
N GLN A 777 74.57 28.05 11.69
CA GLN A 777 74.10 27.45 10.41
C GLN A 777 73.00 26.33 10.43
N GLU A 778 72.21 26.01 9.38
CA GLU A 778 71.94 26.55 8.01
C GLU A 778 70.68 25.89 7.38
N ASN A 779 70.21 26.38 6.21
CA ASN A 779 69.66 25.70 4.99
C ASN A 779 69.08 24.24 5.05
N THR A 780 68.08 23.76 4.25
CA THR A 780 67.27 24.29 3.11
C THR A 780 66.06 23.36 2.78
N GLU A 781 65.15 23.83 1.90
CA GLU A 781 64.36 23.07 0.88
C GLU A 781 63.24 22.04 1.24
N ALA A 782 61.99 22.46 0.97
CA ALA A 782 61.10 21.97 -0.12
C ALA A 782 60.26 20.65 -0.07
N GLU A 783 59.23 20.69 -0.93
CA GLU A 783 58.33 19.63 -1.46
C GLU A 783 57.09 19.12 -0.68
N ALA A 784 56.07 18.78 -1.48
CA ALA A 784 54.64 18.65 -1.21
C ALA A 784 54.16 17.24 -0.75
N GLY A 785 52.87 17.09 -0.37
CA GLY A 785 52.23 15.75 -0.36
C GLY A 785 50.93 15.51 0.44
N ASP A 786 49.77 15.71 -0.20
CA ASP A 786 48.54 14.88 -0.15
C ASP A 786 47.73 14.58 1.16
N ASN A 787 46.59 13.90 0.95
CA ASN A 787 45.46 13.53 1.81
C ASN A 787 45.72 12.92 3.22
N GLY A 788 44.81 13.24 4.17
CA GLY A 788 43.81 12.22 4.56
C GLY A 788 43.52 11.91 6.05
N LYS A 789 42.21 11.96 6.39
CA LYS A 789 41.48 11.24 7.47
C LYS A 789 41.68 11.62 8.96
N ALA A 790 40.58 11.41 9.70
CA ALA A 790 40.42 11.41 11.17
C ALA A 790 40.73 9.98 11.74
N PRO A 791 40.54 9.61 13.05
CA PRO A 791 39.65 10.20 14.07
C PRO A 791 40.13 10.17 15.57
N ALA A 792 39.21 10.54 16.49
CA ALA A 792 39.08 10.07 17.90
C ALA A 792 40.13 10.57 18.95
N ASP A 793 39.89 10.61 20.28
CA ASP A 793 38.68 10.40 21.10
C ASP A 793 38.79 11.06 22.51
N GLY A 794 37.69 11.11 23.29
CA GLY A 794 37.63 11.46 24.74
C GLY A 794 37.20 12.91 25.06
N ALA A 795 36.09 13.19 25.78
CA ALA A 795 35.77 12.96 27.22
C ALA A 795 36.40 14.03 28.16
N GLU A 796 35.73 14.67 29.14
CA GLU A 796 34.35 14.66 29.71
C GLU A 796 34.19 15.94 30.61
N ALA A 797 33.06 16.42 31.18
CA ALA A 797 31.61 16.14 31.18
C ALA A 797 30.82 17.34 31.81
N THR A 798 29.46 17.30 31.86
CA THR A 798 28.50 18.15 32.64
C THR A 798 28.38 19.66 32.29
N ASP A 799 27.27 20.37 32.52
CA ASP A 799 25.95 20.05 33.14
C ASP A 799 24.75 20.72 32.38
N SER A 800 23.50 20.63 32.88
CA SER A 800 22.27 20.86 32.08
C SER A 800 21.02 21.46 32.78
N LYS A 801 20.11 22.02 31.95
CA LYS A 801 18.66 22.28 32.20
C LYS A 801 18.31 23.37 33.24
N PRO A 802 17.03 23.81 33.42
CA PRO A 802 15.76 23.24 32.89
C PRO A 802 14.83 24.17 32.08
N ASP A 803 13.76 23.57 31.57
CA ASP A 803 12.61 24.17 30.89
C ASP A 803 11.56 24.74 31.89
N MET A 804 10.50 25.38 31.38
CA MET A 804 9.29 25.78 32.11
C MET A 804 8.06 25.65 31.19
N ASP A 805 7.01 24.98 31.68
CA ASP A 805 5.69 24.89 31.04
C ASP A 805 4.84 26.14 31.31
N LEU A 806 3.79 26.36 30.51
CA LEU A 806 2.63 27.20 30.82
C LEU A 806 1.35 26.56 30.23
N ASP A 807 0.21 26.82 30.89
CA ASP A 807 -1.11 26.20 30.66
C ASP A 807 -1.80 26.55 29.33
#